data_AF-A0A7X6HLI6-F1
#
_entry.id   AF-A0A7X6HLI6-F1
#
_cell.length_a   1.000
_cell.length_b   1.000
_cell.length_c   1.000
_cell.angle_alpha   90.00
_cell.angle_beta   90.00
_cell.angle_gamma   90.00
#
_symmetry.space_group_name_H-M   'P 1'
#
loop_
_entity.id
_entity.type
_entity.pdbx_description
1 polymer ?
#
loop_
_entity_poly.entity_id
_entity_poly.type
_entity_poly.pdbx_seq_one_letter_code
_entity_poly.pdbx_strand_id
1 'polypeptide(L)'
;MQRIFLVGCPRSGTTILQSLLAAHPEVISFPESKFFHYLLSDNLVEKLPNRLEVFLRDEIKHPEFLASFDRTQNTESKASWFVGVLDSLAAKQNKSIWLEKTPEHIYFIQDIERFLPDVKFIHILRNGMDAIASMYEATRNFHDLWGGVWDLDGCIERWQYAMLTSHKYVNNSNHILVKYEEILDNKVKILRELCRFIGIEYDAAMLNNYKQQAANLSLNLPWHQGIARDIASTKSHKYHQLFKQNEIVHVLSKIGWVNQQIAWQVAVEVTEPISDICGVPPIFDRLCCTIKLEGVELGTVELPVCDGIVAGAVLEDAIAAKFSWPILDRFFQYNPKTPQLEWTLFLQDIWGRQNWKLEHFYSHKTADKAPTVTLQNDFIAVEISEELPNIQVELSEINVLVKVGGVAIGIVIVQVQKNFVSAQKLRSTIIQNSGYELCIACVREALVGKPLNGEMSLRSHLASAAQQRSNLPDWLNAPGSEGIYPQDAVMFGRRLGAIGTSVSRRAALPAQALPEIASATEIAGEATIQIPLENELPKQVFYAPEIIWQKLSDREISHSLKSQIFDRSVTKQLPILAYHRIAHDDSNSITPQVFEQQLQYLKNHNYYSVSWEDWQRAKRDRNPLPGKAVLMTFDGGYLDFFQYAFPLLKRFNFTATVFLVAESIGKTNSWEQAEFAEVQLMGWPEIRQLRDAGIEFGSMSATHQPLTALSTTEIVREGTKSRAILERGLEKSVKCFAYPYGKVDEIVKHLIGASGYIFGVSYESNFSNFDNALISLPRIQIIADNFWQLITV
;
A
#
# COMPACT_ATOMS: atom_id res chain seq x y z
N MET A 1 22.64 -20.80 -39.87
CA MET A 1 21.95 -21.40 -38.70
C MET A 1 21.69 -20.27 -37.72
N GLN A 2 20.44 -20.01 -37.37
CA GLN A 2 20.12 -19.03 -36.33
C GLN A 2 20.12 -19.73 -34.96
N ARG A 3 20.79 -19.11 -33.99
CA ARG A 3 21.04 -19.68 -32.66
C ARG A 3 20.25 -18.87 -31.63
N ILE A 4 19.41 -19.54 -30.84
CA ILE A 4 18.54 -18.88 -29.87
C ILE A 4 18.78 -19.46 -28.48
N PHE A 5 18.95 -18.57 -27.51
CA PHE A 5 18.93 -18.91 -26.10
C PHE A 5 17.68 -18.34 -25.43
N LEU A 6 16.92 -19.20 -24.76
CA LEU A 6 15.79 -18.80 -23.93
C LEU A 6 16.21 -18.77 -22.47
N VAL A 7 16.27 -17.57 -21.90
CA VAL A 7 16.77 -17.28 -20.55
C VAL A 7 15.69 -16.62 -19.69
N GLY A 8 15.89 -16.59 -18.38
CA GLY A 8 14.98 -15.92 -17.44
C GLY A 8 15.12 -16.46 -16.02
N CYS A 9 14.25 -16.02 -15.12
CA CYS A 9 14.19 -16.62 -13.78
C CYS A 9 13.60 -18.04 -13.89
N PRO A 10 14.13 -19.05 -13.16
CA PRO A 10 13.48 -20.35 -13.05
C PRO A 10 11.99 -20.19 -12.68
N ARG A 11 11.14 -21.07 -13.23
CA ARG A 11 9.68 -21.05 -13.04
C ARG A 11 8.94 -19.83 -13.61
N SER A 12 9.57 -19.05 -14.48
CA SER A 12 8.93 -17.94 -15.21
C SER A 12 8.15 -18.36 -16.46
N GLY A 13 7.98 -19.65 -16.71
CA GLY A 13 7.27 -20.17 -17.89
C GLY A 13 8.17 -20.45 -19.11
N THR A 14 9.49 -20.51 -18.92
CA THR A 14 10.47 -20.82 -19.98
C THR A 14 10.12 -22.10 -20.75
N THR A 15 9.66 -23.16 -20.08
CA THR A 15 9.28 -24.43 -20.76
C THR A 15 8.05 -24.29 -21.65
N ILE A 16 7.07 -23.44 -21.28
CA ILE A 16 5.89 -23.18 -22.11
C ILE A 16 6.33 -22.45 -23.39
N LEU A 17 7.11 -21.38 -23.24
CA LEU A 17 7.60 -20.61 -24.39
C LEU A 17 8.52 -21.45 -25.29
N GLN A 18 9.40 -22.26 -24.69
CA GLN A 18 10.21 -23.23 -25.41
C GLN A 18 9.34 -24.15 -26.28
N SER A 19 8.27 -24.70 -25.71
CA SER A 19 7.39 -25.65 -26.40
C SER A 19 6.62 -25.00 -27.55
N LEU A 20 6.17 -23.75 -27.37
CA LEU A 20 5.52 -22.96 -28.41
C LEU A 20 6.46 -22.72 -29.60
N LEU A 21 7.70 -22.29 -29.33
CA LEU A 21 8.70 -22.02 -30.35
C LEU A 21 9.17 -23.32 -31.04
N ALA A 22 9.39 -24.40 -30.27
CA ALA A 22 9.80 -25.70 -30.80
C ALA A 22 8.75 -26.38 -31.69
N ALA A 23 7.48 -25.98 -31.58
CA ALA A 23 6.42 -26.46 -32.44
C ALA A 23 6.42 -25.80 -33.84
N HIS A 24 7.24 -24.76 -34.05
CA HIS A 24 7.43 -24.18 -35.37
C HIS A 24 8.20 -25.14 -36.31
N PRO A 25 7.81 -25.26 -37.60
CA PRO A 25 8.46 -26.19 -38.54
C PRO A 25 9.97 -25.96 -38.76
N GLU A 26 10.46 -24.75 -38.55
CA GLU A 26 11.88 -24.40 -38.75
C GLU A 26 12.75 -24.53 -37.48
N VAL A 27 12.14 -24.74 -36.32
CA VAL A 27 12.83 -24.72 -35.02
C VAL A 27 13.01 -26.15 -34.51
N ILE A 28 14.22 -26.47 -34.03
CA ILE A 28 14.48 -27.58 -33.10
C ILE A 28 14.77 -27.02 -31.71
N SER A 29 14.45 -27.79 -30.68
CA SER A 29 14.77 -27.44 -29.30
C SER A 29 15.26 -28.67 -28.54
N PHE A 30 15.93 -28.45 -27.42
CA PHE A 30 16.54 -29.51 -26.61
C PHE A 30 16.14 -29.40 -25.13
N PRO A 31 16.29 -30.48 -24.34
CA PRO A 31 16.30 -30.38 -22.88
C PRO A 31 17.36 -29.39 -22.37
N GLU A 32 17.30 -28.99 -21.10
CA GLU A 32 18.20 -27.99 -20.52
C GLU A 32 19.64 -28.46 -20.54
N SER A 33 20.48 -28.01 -21.47
CA SER A 33 21.85 -28.51 -21.55
C SER A 33 22.66 -28.20 -20.29
N LYS A 34 22.39 -27.03 -19.67
CA LYS A 34 23.21 -26.43 -18.61
C LYS A 34 24.69 -26.28 -19.00
N PHE A 35 25.02 -26.35 -20.28
CA PHE A 35 26.40 -26.47 -20.74
C PHE A 35 27.23 -25.25 -20.32
N PHE A 36 26.76 -24.03 -20.61
CA PHE A 36 27.49 -22.81 -20.24
C PHE A 36 27.51 -22.59 -18.73
N HIS A 37 26.46 -23.00 -18.02
CA HIS A 37 26.45 -22.97 -16.56
C HIS A 37 27.57 -23.82 -15.95
N TYR A 38 27.80 -25.03 -16.47
CA TYR A 38 28.90 -25.88 -16.00
C TYR A 38 30.26 -25.44 -16.55
N LEU A 39 30.32 -24.94 -17.78
CA LEU A 39 31.58 -24.53 -18.41
C LEU A 39 32.17 -23.26 -17.78
N LEU A 40 31.33 -22.30 -17.39
CA LEU A 40 31.75 -20.96 -16.97
C LEU A 40 31.66 -20.73 -15.46
N SER A 41 31.02 -21.64 -14.71
CA SER A 41 31.05 -21.56 -13.24
C SER A 41 32.28 -22.25 -12.68
N ASP A 42 33.14 -21.50 -11.98
CA ASP A 42 34.38 -22.01 -11.38
C ASP A 42 34.16 -23.27 -10.52
N ASN A 43 33.05 -23.33 -9.79
CA ASN A 43 32.73 -24.45 -8.88
C ASN A 43 32.13 -25.69 -9.57
N LEU A 44 31.79 -25.60 -10.87
CA LEU A 44 31.09 -26.66 -11.60
C LEU A 44 31.86 -27.19 -12.82
N VAL A 45 32.96 -26.53 -13.23
CA VAL A 45 33.73 -26.91 -14.42
C VAL A 45 34.21 -28.37 -14.40
N GLU A 46 34.57 -28.90 -13.23
CA GLU A 46 34.98 -30.30 -13.08
C GLU A 46 33.83 -31.29 -13.32
N LYS A 47 32.57 -30.86 -13.12
CA LYS A 47 31.36 -31.67 -13.30
C LYS A 47 30.81 -31.60 -14.74
N LEU A 48 31.34 -30.72 -15.58
CA LEU A 48 30.92 -30.55 -16.98
C LEU A 48 30.90 -31.88 -17.76
N PRO A 49 31.92 -32.75 -17.68
CA PRO A 49 31.90 -33.98 -18.48
C PRO A 49 30.74 -34.92 -18.13
N ASN A 50 30.41 -35.04 -16.84
CA ASN A 50 29.31 -35.89 -16.39
C ASN A 50 27.96 -35.32 -16.85
N ARG A 51 27.78 -34.00 -16.73
CA ARG A 51 26.55 -33.33 -17.21
C ARG A 51 26.39 -33.50 -18.72
N LEU A 52 27.49 -33.36 -19.47
CA LEU A 52 27.51 -33.50 -20.93
C LEU A 52 27.23 -34.93 -21.38
N GLU A 53 27.75 -35.93 -20.65
CA GLU A 53 27.45 -37.35 -20.90
C GLU A 53 25.96 -37.64 -20.75
N VAL A 54 25.34 -37.17 -19.66
CA VAL A 54 23.87 -37.29 -19.45
C VAL A 54 23.11 -36.60 -20.57
N PHE A 55 23.48 -35.37 -20.94
CA PHE A 55 22.82 -34.63 -22.00
C PHE A 55 22.85 -35.39 -23.34
N LEU A 56 24.05 -35.76 -23.78
CA LEU A 56 24.25 -36.40 -25.09
C LEU A 56 23.69 -37.83 -25.13
N ARG A 57 23.94 -38.65 -24.11
CA ARG A 57 23.52 -40.06 -24.10
C ARG A 57 22.05 -40.23 -23.72
N ASP A 58 21.63 -39.60 -22.63
CA ASP A 58 20.36 -39.92 -21.98
C ASP A 58 19.23 -39.00 -22.42
N GLU A 59 19.51 -37.72 -22.68
CA GLU A 59 18.48 -36.71 -22.95
C GLU A 59 18.22 -36.52 -24.45
N ILE A 60 19.26 -36.37 -25.27
CA ILE A 60 19.10 -36.17 -26.73
C ILE A 60 19.42 -37.42 -27.56
N LYS A 61 19.92 -38.50 -26.95
CA LYS A 61 20.21 -39.80 -27.60
C LYS A 61 21.24 -39.76 -28.75
N HIS A 62 22.26 -38.92 -28.62
CA HIS A 62 23.39 -38.80 -29.54
C HIS A 62 24.76 -38.95 -28.84
N PRO A 63 25.08 -40.14 -28.28
CA PRO A 63 26.33 -40.39 -27.58
C PRO A 63 27.57 -40.32 -28.49
N GLU A 64 27.40 -40.43 -29.82
CA GLU A 64 28.51 -40.41 -30.78
C GLU A 64 29.35 -39.12 -30.72
N PHE A 65 28.76 -38.00 -30.32
CA PHE A 65 29.48 -36.73 -30.22
C PHE A 65 30.49 -36.72 -29.07
N LEU A 66 30.31 -37.54 -28.03
CA LEU A 66 31.22 -37.60 -26.87
C LEU A 66 32.66 -37.94 -27.28
N ALA A 67 32.84 -38.73 -28.33
CA ALA A 67 34.17 -39.11 -28.83
C ALA A 67 34.99 -37.93 -29.35
N SER A 68 34.32 -36.83 -29.74
CA SER A 68 34.94 -35.61 -30.27
C SER A 68 35.15 -34.52 -29.23
N PHE A 69 34.71 -34.72 -27.98
CA PHE A 69 34.85 -33.73 -26.93
C PHE A 69 36.24 -33.78 -26.28
N ASP A 70 37.05 -32.76 -26.51
CA ASP A 70 38.38 -32.64 -25.91
C ASP A 70 38.34 -31.77 -24.64
N ARG A 71 38.61 -32.40 -23.49
CA ARG A 71 38.61 -31.75 -22.18
C ARG A 71 39.80 -30.79 -21.99
N THR A 72 40.88 -30.96 -22.75
CA THR A 72 42.11 -30.16 -22.61
C THR A 72 42.02 -28.81 -23.32
N GLN A 73 41.04 -28.64 -24.20
CA GLN A 73 40.83 -27.41 -24.94
C GLN A 73 40.42 -26.24 -24.03
N ASN A 74 40.68 -25.02 -24.51
CA ASN A 74 40.24 -23.80 -23.86
C ASN A 74 38.70 -23.66 -23.90
N THR A 75 38.18 -22.74 -23.09
CA THR A 75 36.74 -22.48 -22.93
C THR A 75 36.03 -22.17 -24.25
N GLU A 76 36.64 -21.33 -25.09
CA GLU A 76 36.08 -20.90 -26.37
C GLU A 76 35.97 -22.04 -27.39
N SER A 77 36.95 -22.94 -27.41
CA SER A 77 36.94 -24.13 -28.27
C SER A 77 35.87 -25.13 -27.80
N LYS A 78 35.71 -25.31 -26.49
CA LYS A 78 34.64 -26.15 -25.92
C LYS A 78 33.25 -25.58 -26.23
N ALA A 79 33.07 -24.27 -26.12
CA ALA A 79 31.83 -23.58 -26.49
C ALA A 79 31.53 -23.74 -27.99
N SER A 80 32.53 -23.52 -28.84
CA SER A 80 32.41 -23.69 -30.30
C SER A 80 32.07 -25.12 -30.69
N TRP A 81 32.68 -26.11 -30.03
CA TRP A 81 32.36 -27.52 -30.22
C TRP A 81 30.90 -27.82 -29.86
N PHE A 82 30.44 -27.39 -28.68
CA PHE A 82 29.07 -27.65 -28.23
C PHE A 82 28.04 -27.02 -29.17
N VAL A 83 28.29 -25.81 -29.63
CA VAL A 83 27.46 -25.12 -30.62
C VAL A 83 27.47 -25.85 -31.96
N GLY A 84 28.63 -26.35 -32.39
CA GLY A 84 28.74 -27.18 -33.60
C GLY A 84 27.93 -28.48 -33.52
N VAL A 85 27.81 -29.08 -32.33
CA VAL A 85 26.93 -30.23 -32.09
C VAL A 85 25.46 -29.84 -32.30
N LEU A 86 25.01 -28.73 -31.70
CA LEU A 86 23.62 -28.26 -31.87
C LEU A 86 23.31 -27.85 -33.31
N ASP A 87 24.22 -27.15 -33.98
CA ASP A 87 24.13 -26.78 -35.40
C ASP A 87 23.98 -28.04 -36.27
N SER A 88 24.77 -29.09 -35.99
CA SER A 88 24.73 -30.36 -36.72
C SER A 88 23.41 -31.12 -36.50
N LEU A 89 22.87 -31.10 -35.28
CA LEU A 89 21.59 -31.73 -34.95
C LEU A 89 20.42 -31.03 -35.65
N ALA A 90 20.43 -29.70 -35.68
CA ALA A 90 19.44 -28.92 -36.41
C ALA A 90 19.51 -29.22 -37.91
N ALA A 91 20.71 -29.24 -38.50
CA ALA A 91 20.92 -29.56 -39.90
C ALA A 91 20.43 -30.98 -40.26
N LYS A 92 20.69 -31.99 -39.42
CA LYS A 92 20.19 -33.37 -39.61
C LYS A 92 18.67 -33.46 -39.67
N GLN A 93 17.96 -32.54 -39.01
CA GLN A 93 16.49 -32.46 -39.02
C GLN A 93 15.93 -31.44 -40.03
N ASN A 94 16.77 -30.90 -40.92
CA ASN A 94 16.42 -29.85 -41.88
C ASN A 94 15.81 -28.60 -41.20
N LYS A 95 16.35 -28.22 -40.05
CA LYS A 95 15.93 -27.05 -39.28
C LYS A 95 16.93 -25.92 -39.48
N SER A 96 16.44 -24.70 -39.67
CA SER A 96 17.26 -23.50 -39.88
C SER A 96 17.62 -22.80 -38.56
N ILE A 97 16.94 -23.17 -37.47
CA ILE A 97 17.04 -22.60 -36.14
C ILE A 97 17.13 -23.70 -35.09
N TRP A 98 17.99 -23.52 -34.09
CA TRP A 98 17.85 -24.22 -32.81
C TRP A 98 17.65 -23.28 -31.63
N LEU A 99 16.91 -23.78 -30.65
CA LEU A 99 16.63 -23.11 -29.39
C LEU A 99 17.17 -23.95 -28.22
N GLU A 100 18.11 -23.38 -27.47
CA GLU A 100 18.57 -23.93 -26.21
C GLU A 100 17.92 -23.14 -25.07
N LYS A 101 17.24 -23.85 -24.18
CA LYS A 101 16.62 -23.24 -23.00
C LYS A 101 17.31 -23.78 -21.78
N THR A 102 18.05 -22.91 -21.11
CA THR A 102 18.48 -23.07 -19.72
C THR A 102 18.32 -21.71 -19.06
N PRO A 103 17.36 -21.51 -18.13
CA PRO A 103 17.12 -20.21 -17.50
C PRO A 103 18.40 -19.57 -16.92
N GLU A 104 19.26 -20.39 -16.30
CA GLU A 104 20.53 -20.02 -15.67
C GLU A 104 21.60 -19.52 -16.66
N HIS A 105 21.41 -19.66 -17.98
CA HIS A 105 22.30 -19.02 -18.94
C HIS A 105 22.22 -17.48 -18.89
N ILE A 106 21.22 -16.92 -18.18
CA ILE A 106 21.15 -15.49 -17.86
C ILE A 106 22.40 -14.95 -17.14
N TYR A 107 23.11 -15.78 -16.36
CA TYR A 107 24.34 -15.38 -15.66
C TYR A 107 25.54 -15.20 -16.60
N PHE A 108 25.47 -15.72 -17.81
CA PHE A 108 26.60 -15.86 -18.74
C PHE A 108 26.32 -15.24 -20.12
N ILE A 109 25.35 -14.34 -20.23
CA ILE A 109 24.94 -13.75 -21.51
C ILE A 109 26.15 -13.14 -22.23
N GLN A 110 26.94 -12.32 -21.54
CA GLN A 110 28.11 -11.65 -22.13
C GLN A 110 29.16 -12.63 -22.66
N ASP A 111 29.40 -13.73 -21.93
CA ASP A 111 30.32 -14.77 -22.37
C ASP A 111 29.78 -15.52 -23.59
N ILE A 112 28.48 -15.86 -23.59
CA ILE A 112 27.83 -16.54 -24.71
C ILE A 112 27.83 -15.64 -25.96
N GLU A 113 27.52 -14.35 -25.84
CA GLU A 113 27.61 -13.38 -26.96
C GLU A 113 29.05 -13.26 -27.48
N ARG A 114 30.04 -13.28 -26.59
CA ARG A 114 31.45 -13.27 -26.98
C ARG A 114 31.82 -14.51 -27.79
N PHE A 115 31.33 -15.69 -27.41
CA PHE A 115 31.58 -16.92 -28.16
C PHE A 115 30.75 -17.02 -29.44
N LEU A 116 29.60 -16.34 -29.51
CA LEU A 116 28.60 -16.46 -30.57
C LEU A 116 28.08 -15.08 -31.01
N PRO A 117 28.73 -14.41 -31.98
CA PRO A 117 28.38 -13.04 -32.36
C PRO A 117 26.98 -12.88 -32.98
N ASP A 118 26.41 -13.92 -33.60
CA ASP A 118 25.08 -13.89 -34.26
C ASP A 118 23.95 -14.49 -33.38
N VAL A 119 24.21 -14.67 -32.09
CA VAL A 119 23.24 -15.27 -31.16
C VAL A 119 22.08 -14.32 -30.85
N LYS A 120 20.88 -14.88 -30.70
CA LYS A 120 19.71 -14.14 -30.22
C LYS A 120 19.27 -14.66 -28.85
N PHE A 121 18.88 -13.75 -27.97
CA PHE A 121 18.34 -14.08 -26.65
C PHE A 121 16.87 -13.71 -26.55
N ILE A 122 16.09 -14.65 -26.02
CA ILE A 122 14.71 -14.40 -25.60
C ILE A 122 14.69 -14.47 -24.08
N HIS A 123 14.34 -13.36 -23.44
CA HIS A 123 14.19 -13.27 -21.99
C HIS A 123 12.72 -13.42 -21.64
N ILE A 124 12.36 -14.39 -20.80
CA ILE A 124 11.02 -14.45 -20.24
C ILE A 124 10.98 -13.82 -18.85
N LEU A 125 10.11 -12.84 -18.69
CA LEU A 125 9.81 -12.16 -17.44
C LEU A 125 8.50 -12.69 -16.88
N ARG A 126 8.35 -12.70 -15.56
CA ARG A 126 7.10 -13.09 -14.90
C ARG A 126 6.93 -12.28 -13.62
N ASN A 127 5.67 -12.05 -13.21
CA ASN A 127 5.33 -11.45 -11.93
C ASN A 127 6.15 -12.07 -10.78
N GLY A 128 6.78 -11.22 -9.98
CA GLY A 128 7.69 -11.66 -8.93
C GLY A 128 7.04 -12.50 -7.85
N MET A 129 5.82 -12.17 -7.42
CA MET A 129 5.11 -12.95 -6.41
C MET A 129 4.86 -14.38 -6.87
N ASP A 130 4.39 -14.55 -8.11
CA ASP A 130 4.08 -15.88 -8.66
C ASP A 130 5.33 -16.68 -9.04
N ALA A 131 6.37 -16.02 -9.57
CA ALA A 131 7.64 -16.67 -9.87
C ALA A 131 8.33 -17.16 -8.59
N ILE A 132 8.41 -16.33 -7.55
CA ILE A 132 9.00 -16.65 -6.24
C ILE A 132 8.21 -17.77 -5.56
N ALA A 133 6.88 -17.66 -5.49
CA ALA A 133 6.02 -18.71 -4.95
C ALA A 133 6.21 -20.04 -5.69
N SER A 134 6.31 -19.99 -7.03
CA SER A 134 6.52 -21.23 -7.80
C SER A 134 7.90 -21.83 -7.63
N MET A 135 8.97 -21.05 -7.41
CA MET A 135 10.30 -21.58 -7.08
C MET A 135 10.28 -22.18 -5.68
N TYR A 136 9.77 -21.44 -4.69
CA TYR A 136 9.72 -21.83 -3.29
C TYR A 136 9.01 -23.16 -3.05
N GLU A 137 7.87 -23.37 -3.74
CA GLU A 137 7.15 -24.64 -3.72
C GLU A 137 7.92 -25.76 -4.44
N ALA A 138 8.45 -25.49 -5.63
CA ALA A 138 9.14 -26.50 -6.44
C ALA A 138 10.37 -27.08 -5.72
N THR A 139 11.16 -26.23 -5.07
CA THR A 139 12.37 -26.66 -4.34
C THR A 139 12.04 -27.49 -3.11
N ARG A 140 10.84 -27.34 -2.53
CA ARG A 140 10.38 -28.16 -1.40
C ARG A 140 9.86 -29.51 -1.85
N ASN A 141 9.05 -29.52 -2.89
CA ASN A 141 8.45 -30.73 -3.43
C ASN A 141 9.48 -31.63 -4.14
N PHE A 142 10.56 -31.04 -4.67
CA PHE A 142 11.55 -31.76 -5.49
C PHE A 142 13.00 -31.40 -5.13
N HIS A 143 13.31 -31.30 -3.84
CA HIS A 143 14.61 -30.83 -3.34
C HIS A 143 15.83 -31.52 -3.95
N ASP A 144 15.81 -32.84 -4.16
CA ASP A 144 16.94 -33.57 -4.78
C ASP A 144 17.27 -33.07 -6.19
N LEU A 145 16.24 -32.72 -6.98
CA LEU A 145 16.40 -32.24 -8.36
C LEU A 145 16.79 -30.76 -8.43
N TRP A 146 16.57 -30.02 -7.34
CA TRP A 146 16.90 -28.59 -7.22
C TRP A 146 18.20 -28.34 -6.43
N GLY A 147 18.90 -29.40 -6.03
CA GLY A 147 20.13 -29.31 -5.24
C GLY A 147 19.91 -28.85 -3.80
N GLY A 148 18.70 -29.06 -3.27
CA GLY A 148 18.28 -28.70 -1.91
C GLY A 148 17.03 -27.84 -1.85
N VAL A 149 16.57 -27.57 -0.64
CA VAL A 149 15.46 -26.65 -0.37
C VAL A 149 15.99 -25.22 -0.34
N TRP A 150 15.36 -24.32 -1.11
CA TRP A 150 15.68 -22.90 -1.05
C TRP A 150 14.77 -22.19 -0.07
N ASP A 151 15.32 -21.26 0.70
CA ASP A 151 14.53 -20.35 1.52
C ASP A 151 13.86 -19.26 0.66
N LEU A 152 13.02 -18.47 1.30
CA LEU A 152 12.26 -17.43 0.63
C LEU A 152 13.18 -16.34 0.07
N ASP A 153 14.18 -15.93 0.84
CA ASP A 153 15.16 -14.92 0.43
C ASP A 153 16.01 -15.41 -0.76
N GLY A 154 16.46 -16.66 -0.77
CA GLY A 154 17.18 -17.23 -1.92
C GLY A 154 16.33 -17.32 -3.19
N CYS A 155 15.00 -17.45 -3.07
CA CYS A 155 14.08 -17.35 -4.21
C CYS A 155 13.91 -15.88 -4.67
N ILE A 156 13.78 -14.94 -3.72
CA ILE A 156 13.71 -13.50 -3.99
C ILE A 156 14.96 -13.05 -4.76
N GLU A 157 16.15 -13.33 -4.25
CA GLU A 157 17.42 -12.90 -4.84
C GLU A 157 17.60 -13.37 -6.29
N ARG A 158 17.18 -14.62 -6.58
CA ARG A 158 17.23 -15.18 -7.94
C ARG A 158 16.29 -14.44 -8.90
N TRP A 159 15.07 -14.15 -8.45
CA TRP A 159 14.13 -13.37 -9.25
C TRP A 159 14.65 -11.94 -9.47
N GLN A 160 15.13 -11.28 -8.41
CA GLN A 160 15.70 -9.93 -8.49
C GLN A 160 16.85 -9.87 -9.50
N TYR A 161 17.79 -10.81 -9.41
CA TYR A 161 18.92 -10.89 -10.34
C TYR A 161 18.44 -11.03 -11.79
N ALA A 162 17.50 -11.94 -12.05
CA ALA A 162 17.01 -12.21 -13.39
C ALA A 162 16.29 -10.99 -14.00
N MET A 163 15.49 -10.28 -13.20
CA MET A 163 14.81 -9.07 -13.63
C MET A 163 15.79 -7.95 -13.96
N LEU A 164 16.70 -7.63 -13.02
CA LEU A 164 17.71 -6.58 -13.22
C LEU A 164 18.63 -6.89 -14.39
N THR A 165 19.03 -8.15 -14.55
CA THR A 165 19.92 -8.57 -15.64
C THR A 165 19.21 -8.50 -16.99
N SER A 166 17.97 -8.99 -17.10
CA SER A 166 17.23 -8.94 -18.37
C SER A 166 17.00 -7.51 -18.84
N HIS A 167 16.66 -6.59 -17.91
CA HIS A 167 16.40 -5.20 -18.27
C HIS A 167 17.60 -4.43 -18.82
N LYS A 168 18.84 -4.89 -18.55
CA LYS A 168 20.05 -4.32 -19.17
C LYS A 168 20.07 -4.47 -20.70
N TYR A 169 19.32 -5.43 -21.24
CA TYR A 169 19.34 -5.78 -22.66
C TYR A 169 18.09 -5.30 -23.42
N VAL A 170 17.21 -4.50 -22.82
CA VAL A 170 15.96 -4.00 -23.46
C VAL A 170 16.21 -3.32 -24.81
N ASN A 171 17.32 -2.59 -24.93
CA ASN A 171 17.66 -1.82 -26.14
C ASN A 171 18.62 -2.56 -27.08
N ASN A 172 18.95 -3.83 -26.81
CA ASN A 172 19.89 -4.60 -27.62
C ASN A 172 19.16 -5.32 -28.76
N SER A 173 19.58 -5.11 -30.00
CA SER A 173 18.89 -5.64 -31.20
C SER A 173 18.85 -7.18 -31.31
N ASN A 174 19.77 -7.86 -30.64
CA ASN A 174 19.86 -9.33 -30.57
C ASN A 174 19.17 -9.90 -29.31
N HIS A 175 18.43 -9.07 -28.56
CA HIS A 175 17.64 -9.48 -27.40
C HIS A 175 16.18 -9.09 -27.58
N ILE A 176 15.28 -9.91 -27.03
CA ILE A 176 13.88 -9.54 -26.83
C ILE A 176 13.43 -9.99 -25.45
N LEU A 177 12.68 -9.14 -24.77
CA LEU A 177 12.08 -9.46 -23.47
C LEU A 177 10.58 -9.66 -23.66
N VAL A 178 10.05 -10.73 -23.08
CA VAL A 178 8.65 -11.12 -23.20
C VAL A 178 8.10 -11.43 -21.81
N LYS A 179 6.93 -10.87 -21.48
CA LYS A 179 6.22 -11.19 -20.24
C LYS A 179 5.44 -12.49 -20.40
N TYR A 180 5.48 -13.32 -19.37
CA TYR A 180 4.74 -14.56 -19.31
C TYR A 180 3.23 -14.32 -19.41
N GLU A 181 2.74 -13.28 -18.74
CA GLU A 181 1.34 -12.87 -18.70
C GLU A 181 0.83 -12.47 -20.10
N GLU A 182 1.64 -11.77 -20.89
CA GLU A 182 1.34 -11.44 -22.29
C GLU A 182 1.24 -12.67 -23.20
N ILE A 183 2.02 -13.73 -22.90
CA ILE A 183 1.87 -15.01 -23.60
C ILE A 183 0.53 -15.66 -23.24
N LEU A 184 -0.02 -15.44 -22.04
CA LEU A 184 -1.33 -15.98 -21.68
C LEU A 184 -2.46 -15.27 -22.41
N ASP A 185 -2.41 -13.95 -22.48
CA ASP A 185 -3.55 -13.15 -22.94
C ASP A 185 -3.47 -12.83 -24.45
N ASN A 186 -2.26 -12.63 -24.99
CA ASN A 186 -2.00 -12.14 -26.36
C ASN A 186 -1.13 -13.09 -27.21
N LYS A 187 -1.28 -14.40 -27.02
CA LYS A 187 -0.51 -15.50 -27.68
C LYS A 187 -0.08 -15.22 -29.12
N VAL A 188 -1.03 -14.99 -30.02
CA VAL A 188 -0.76 -14.86 -31.47
C VAL A 188 0.08 -13.62 -31.77
N LYS A 189 -0.18 -12.51 -31.08
CA LYS A 189 0.60 -11.27 -31.24
C LYS A 189 2.04 -11.49 -30.81
N ILE A 190 2.25 -12.02 -29.61
CA ILE A 190 3.59 -12.27 -29.06
C ILE A 190 4.37 -13.27 -29.90
N LEU A 191 3.74 -14.37 -30.36
CA LEU A 191 4.42 -15.34 -31.22
C LEU A 191 4.81 -14.74 -32.57
N ARG A 192 3.99 -13.87 -33.16
CA ARG A 192 4.37 -13.14 -34.39
C ARG A 192 5.54 -12.20 -34.17
N GLU A 193 5.59 -11.50 -33.05
CA GLU A 193 6.71 -10.62 -32.68
C GLU A 193 8.00 -11.42 -32.49
N LEU A 194 7.93 -12.55 -31.79
CA LEU A 194 9.06 -13.46 -31.62
C LEU A 194 9.53 -14.04 -32.96
N CYS A 195 8.62 -14.48 -33.83
CA CYS A 195 8.97 -14.97 -35.16
C CYS A 195 9.69 -13.89 -35.99
N ARG A 196 9.16 -12.65 -35.98
CA ARG A 196 9.81 -11.50 -36.63
C ARG A 196 11.21 -11.23 -36.07
N PHE A 197 11.36 -11.25 -34.75
CA PHE A 197 12.63 -11.06 -34.08
C PHE A 197 13.64 -12.16 -34.47
N ILE A 198 13.19 -13.40 -34.55
CA ILE A 198 14.01 -14.55 -34.96
C ILE A 198 14.37 -14.48 -36.45
N GLY A 199 13.46 -13.96 -37.28
CA GLY A 199 13.61 -13.85 -38.74
C GLY A 199 12.82 -14.90 -39.52
N ILE A 200 11.70 -15.39 -38.98
CA ILE A 200 10.79 -16.38 -39.60
C ILE A 200 9.35 -15.87 -39.61
N GLU A 201 8.51 -16.49 -40.45
CA GLU A 201 7.07 -16.23 -40.43
C GLU A 201 6.37 -16.97 -39.27
N TYR A 202 5.18 -16.50 -38.90
CA TYR A 202 4.38 -17.16 -37.88
C TYR A 202 3.68 -18.40 -38.46
N ASP A 203 3.74 -19.52 -37.73
CA ASP A 203 3.03 -20.75 -38.06
C ASP A 203 2.02 -21.15 -36.97
N ALA A 204 0.80 -21.51 -37.36
CA ALA A 204 -0.25 -21.92 -36.44
C ALA A 204 0.06 -23.23 -35.69
N ALA A 205 0.96 -24.07 -36.21
CA ALA A 205 1.47 -25.27 -35.56
C ALA A 205 2.05 -24.97 -34.17
N MET A 206 2.60 -23.76 -33.97
CA MET A 206 3.10 -23.30 -32.67
C MET A 206 2.04 -23.38 -31.57
N LEU A 207 0.76 -23.16 -31.88
CA LEU A 207 -0.34 -23.26 -30.90
C LEU A 207 -1.03 -24.63 -30.92
N ASN A 208 -1.00 -25.33 -32.05
CA ASN A 208 -1.70 -26.60 -32.20
C ASN A 208 -0.87 -27.78 -31.64
N ASN A 209 0.46 -27.70 -31.72
CA ASN A 209 1.35 -28.85 -31.49
C ASN A 209 2.26 -28.69 -30.27
N TYR A 210 2.24 -27.55 -29.56
CA TYR A 210 3.18 -27.29 -28.45
C TYR A 210 3.06 -28.31 -27.31
N LYS A 211 1.86 -28.85 -27.04
CA LYS A 211 1.66 -29.86 -25.98
C LYS A 211 2.44 -31.14 -26.26
N GLN A 212 2.49 -31.56 -27.53
CA GLN A 212 3.27 -32.72 -27.95
C GLN A 212 4.78 -32.45 -27.79
N GLN A 213 5.23 -31.25 -28.19
CA GLN A 213 6.63 -30.85 -28.01
C GLN A 213 7.03 -30.75 -26.54
N ALA A 214 6.15 -30.22 -25.69
CA ALA A 214 6.37 -30.14 -24.25
C ALA A 214 6.63 -31.52 -23.63
N ALA A 215 5.85 -32.54 -24.00
CA ALA A 215 6.04 -33.90 -23.49
C ALA A 215 7.43 -34.46 -23.82
N ASN A 216 7.90 -34.23 -25.05
CA ASN A 216 9.22 -34.69 -25.50
C ASN A 216 10.38 -33.94 -24.82
N LEU A 217 10.24 -32.63 -24.64
CA LEU A 217 11.29 -31.77 -24.06
C LEU A 217 11.38 -31.86 -22.54
N SER A 218 10.31 -32.30 -21.88
CA SER A 218 10.19 -32.25 -20.43
C SER A 218 10.86 -33.42 -19.69
N LEU A 219 11.27 -34.48 -20.39
CA LEU A 219 11.89 -35.69 -19.81
C LEU A 219 11.14 -36.26 -18.59
N ASN A 220 9.80 -36.14 -18.57
CA ASN A 220 8.94 -36.52 -17.44
C ASN A 220 9.20 -35.79 -16.11
N LEU A 221 9.83 -34.61 -16.12
CA LEU A 221 10.03 -33.82 -14.91
C LEU A 221 8.68 -33.45 -14.25
N PRO A 222 8.50 -33.69 -12.93
CA PRO A 222 7.19 -33.58 -12.28
C PRO A 222 6.50 -32.21 -12.43
N TRP A 223 7.27 -31.12 -12.43
CA TRP A 223 6.75 -29.76 -12.51
C TRP A 223 6.47 -29.27 -13.94
N HIS A 224 6.67 -30.12 -14.95
CA HIS A 224 6.25 -29.89 -16.34
C HIS A 224 4.89 -30.51 -16.66
N GLN A 225 4.30 -31.30 -15.75
CA GLN A 225 2.96 -31.87 -15.91
C GLN A 225 1.85 -30.81 -16.09
N GLY A 226 2.07 -29.59 -15.57
CA GLY A 226 1.14 -28.47 -15.74
C GLY A 226 1.00 -27.96 -17.17
N ILE A 227 1.93 -28.28 -18.08
CA ILE A 227 1.92 -27.84 -19.49
C ILE A 227 0.83 -28.55 -20.30
N ALA A 228 0.30 -29.67 -19.80
CA ALA A 228 -0.83 -30.37 -20.41
C ALA A 228 -2.15 -29.58 -20.31
N ARG A 229 -2.25 -28.63 -19.37
CA ARG A 229 -3.39 -27.72 -19.23
C ARG A 229 -3.37 -26.67 -20.35
N ASP A 230 -4.54 -26.19 -20.76
CA ASP A 230 -4.61 -25.08 -21.70
C ASP A 230 -3.91 -23.85 -21.12
N ILE A 231 -3.13 -23.15 -21.96
CA ILE A 231 -2.49 -21.89 -21.58
C ILE A 231 -3.60 -20.85 -21.44
N ALA A 232 -4.13 -20.70 -20.25
CA ALA A 232 -5.16 -19.72 -19.91
C ALA A 232 -4.74 -18.96 -18.66
N SER A 233 -5.04 -17.67 -18.63
CA SER A 233 -4.92 -16.86 -17.43
C SER A 233 -5.83 -17.43 -16.35
N THR A 234 -5.24 -17.82 -15.22
CA THR A 234 -5.98 -18.22 -14.02
C THR A 234 -6.25 -16.97 -13.19
N LYS A 235 -7.51 -16.71 -12.83
CA LYS A 235 -7.90 -15.56 -11.99
C LYS A 235 -7.39 -15.61 -10.54
N SER A 236 -6.59 -16.60 -10.17
CA SER A 236 -6.08 -16.81 -8.81
C SER A 236 -4.56 -16.94 -8.86
N HIS A 237 -3.88 -16.04 -8.16
CA HIS A 237 -2.43 -16.09 -8.02
C HIS A 237 -1.99 -17.18 -7.05
N LYS A 238 -0.87 -17.82 -7.36
CA LYS A 238 -0.38 -18.97 -6.61
C LYS A 238 0.09 -18.60 -5.21
N TYR A 239 0.61 -17.39 -5.05
CA TYR A 239 1.17 -16.93 -3.77
C TYR A 239 0.11 -16.82 -2.67
N HIS A 240 -1.16 -16.54 -2.99
CA HIS A 240 -2.24 -16.45 -1.98
C HIS A 240 -2.48 -17.76 -1.23
N GLN A 241 -2.19 -18.90 -1.86
CA GLN A 241 -2.37 -20.23 -1.26
C GLN A 241 -1.12 -20.72 -0.52
N LEU A 242 0.03 -20.12 -0.81
CA LEU A 242 1.34 -20.61 -0.38
C LEU A 242 1.95 -19.79 0.77
N PHE A 243 1.77 -18.47 0.74
CA PHE A 243 2.42 -17.55 1.67
C PHE A 243 1.44 -16.96 2.68
N LYS A 244 1.91 -16.76 3.90
CA LYS A 244 1.22 -16.00 4.95
C LYS A 244 1.35 -14.50 4.68
N GLN A 245 0.50 -13.69 5.31
CA GLN A 245 0.48 -12.24 5.12
C GLN A 245 1.83 -11.56 5.40
N ASN A 246 2.56 -11.98 6.43
CA ASN A 246 3.89 -11.45 6.74
C ASN A 246 4.93 -11.82 5.67
N GLU A 247 4.87 -13.01 5.10
CA GLU A 247 5.74 -13.44 4.00
C GLU A 247 5.42 -12.68 2.72
N ILE A 248 4.13 -12.44 2.42
CA ILE A 248 3.69 -11.59 1.30
C ILE A 248 4.26 -10.17 1.44
N VAL A 249 4.10 -9.55 2.61
CA VAL A 249 4.63 -8.20 2.88
C VAL A 249 6.16 -8.17 2.76
N HIS A 250 6.84 -9.22 3.23
CA HIS A 250 8.30 -9.36 3.09
C HIS A 250 8.72 -9.40 1.62
N VAL A 251 8.10 -10.28 0.81
CA VAL A 251 8.38 -10.40 -0.63
C VAL A 251 8.10 -9.08 -1.36
N LEU A 252 6.94 -8.45 -1.12
CA LEU A 252 6.58 -7.17 -1.73
C LEU A 252 7.59 -6.06 -1.40
N SER A 253 8.10 -6.01 -0.15
CA SER A 253 9.11 -5.03 0.25
C SER A 253 10.41 -5.17 -0.54
N LYS A 254 10.79 -6.41 -0.89
CA LYS A 254 12.01 -6.72 -1.65
C LYS A 254 11.83 -6.57 -3.17
N ILE A 255 10.64 -6.86 -3.68
CA ILE A 255 10.29 -6.65 -5.08
C ILE A 255 10.20 -5.15 -5.41
N GLY A 256 9.66 -4.34 -4.50
CA GLY A 256 9.44 -2.91 -4.72
C GLY A 256 10.69 -2.16 -5.17
N TRP A 257 11.83 -2.45 -4.56
CA TRP A 257 13.11 -1.86 -4.97
C TRP A 257 13.53 -2.27 -6.39
N VAL A 258 13.34 -3.54 -6.79
CA VAL A 258 13.65 -3.95 -8.17
C VAL A 258 12.74 -3.27 -9.17
N ASN A 259 11.44 -3.20 -8.86
CA ASN A 259 10.45 -2.53 -9.71
C ASN A 259 10.82 -1.06 -9.95
N GLN A 260 11.37 -0.36 -8.96
CA GLN A 260 11.91 1.00 -9.12
C GLN A 260 13.07 1.05 -10.13
N GLN A 261 14.02 0.13 -10.03
CA GLN A 261 15.21 0.11 -10.88
C GLN A 261 14.88 -0.21 -12.35
N ILE A 262 13.84 -1.02 -12.57
CA ILE A 262 13.41 -1.43 -13.91
C ILE A 262 12.23 -0.59 -14.44
N ALA A 263 11.79 0.44 -13.71
CA ALA A 263 10.73 1.32 -14.15
C ALA A 263 11.19 2.23 -15.30
N TRP A 264 10.24 2.64 -16.16
CA TRP A 264 10.49 3.66 -17.16
C TRP A 264 10.79 5.00 -16.46
N GLN A 265 11.94 5.59 -16.74
CA GLN A 265 12.39 6.81 -16.05
C GLN A 265 12.01 8.05 -16.87
N VAL A 266 11.38 9.02 -16.21
CA VAL A 266 11.06 10.33 -16.79
C VAL A 266 11.42 11.41 -15.78
N ALA A 267 11.81 12.60 -16.24
CA ALA A 267 11.97 13.77 -15.38
C ALA A 267 10.83 14.75 -15.66
N VAL A 268 10.26 15.34 -14.61
CA VAL A 268 9.16 16.30 -14.70
C VAL A 268 9.51 17.54 -13.92
N GLU A 269 9.41 18.69 -14.58
CA GLU A 269 9.59 20.01 -13.95
C GLU A 269 8.24 20.53 -13.46
N VAL A 270 8.13 20.80 -12.16
CA VAL A 270 6.88 21.24 -11.51
C VAL A 270 6.40 22.57 -12.08
N THR A 271 7.31 23.42 -12.55
CA THR A 271 6.99 24.75 -13.05
C THR A 271 6.57 24.80 -14.53
N GLU A 272 6.56 23.66 -15.21
CA GLU A 272 6.18 23.53 -16.63
C GLU A 272 4.88 22.72 -16.80
N PRO A 273 4.04 23.02 -17.82
CA PRO A 273 2.80 22.28 -18.07
C PRO A 273 3.02 20.75 -18.14
N ILE A 274 2.30 20.01 -17.28
CA ILE A 274 2.44 18.55 -17.21
C ILE A 274 1.50 17.90 -18.23
N SER A 275 2.08 17.19 -19.20
CA SER A 275 1.35 16.48 -20.26
C SER A 275 1.26 14.98 -19.98
N ASP A 276 0.37 14.30 -20.69
CA ASP A 276 0.32 12.83 -20.70
C ASP A 276 1.66 12.24 -21.15
N ILE A 277 2.14 11.23 -20.43
CA ILE A 277 3.31 10.46 -20.80
C ILE A 277 2.83 9.28 -21.63
N CYS A 278 3.03 9.36 -22.94
CA CYS A 278 2.61 8.35 -23.90
C CYS A 278 3.79 7.57 -24.47
N GLY A 279 3.53 6.36 -24.98
CA GLY A 279 4.52 5.55 -25.69
C GLY A 279 5.51 4.82 -24.78
N VAL A 280 5.16 4.62 -23.51
CA VAL A 280 5.96 3.78 -22.62
C VAL A 280 5.96 2.34 -23.17
N PRO A 281 7.13 1.72 -23.41
CA PRO A 281 7.17 0.40 -24.02
C PRO A 281 6.45 -0.65 -23.16
N PRO A 282 5.74 -1.63 -23.77
CA PRO A 282 4.95 -2.63 -23.03
C PRO A 282 5.71 -3.46 -22.00
N ILE A 283 7.05 -3.47 -22.08
CA ILE A 283 7.89 -4.18 -21.12
C ILE A 283 7.93 -3.50 -19.74
N PHE A 284 7.60 -2.21 -19.66
CA PHE A 284 7.59 -1.43 -18.42
C PHE A 284 6.18 -1.36 -17.82
N ASP A 285 6.00 -1.88 -16.61
CA ASP A 285 4.72 -1.80 -15.87
C ASP A 285 4.60 -0.55 -14.98
N ARG A 286 5.73 0.12 -14.74
CA ARG A 286 5.80 1.30 -13.88
C ARG A 286 6.59 2.41 -14.52
N LEU A 287 6.15 3.62 -14.21
CA LEU A 287 6.80 4.88 -14.48
C LEU A 287 7.40 5.39 -13.17
N CYS A 288 8.68 5.73 -13.17
CA CYS A 288 9.35 6.43 -12.10
C CYS A 288 9.70 7.84 -12.60
N CYS A 289 9.03 8.84 -12.02
CA CYS A 289 9.21 10.24 -12.36
C CYS A 289 10.13 10.91 -11.34
N THR A 290 11.30 11.38 -11.77
CA THR A 290 12.10 12.32 -10.98
C THR A 290 11.47 13.70 -11.07
N ILE A 291 11.01 14.22 -9.93
CA ILE A 291 10.35 15.51 -9.83
C ILE A 291 11.39 16.59 -9.55
N LYS A 292 11.41 17.61 -10.40
CA LYS A 292 12.29 18.76 -10.30
C LYS A 292 11.49 20.03 -10.04
N LEU A 293 12.09 20.92 -9.27
CA LEU A 293 11.60 22.26 -9.00
C LEU A 293 12.69 23.25 -9.37
N GLU A 294 12.49 23.96 -10.48
CA GLU A 294 13.48 24.89 -11.06
C GLU A 294 14.85 24.23 -11.26
N GLY A 295 14.85 22.98 -11.75
CA GLY A 295 16.05 22.18 -11.98
C GLY A 295 16.61 21.45 -10.75
N VAL A 296 16.11 21.70 -9.54
CA VAL A 296 16.52 20.99 -8.31
C VAL A 296 15.64 19.77 -8.08
N GLU A 297 16.23 18.61 -7.82
CA GLU A 297 15.49 17.37 -7.56
C GLU A 297 14.79 17.42 -6.18
N LEU A 298 13.47 17.23 -6.16
CA LEU A 298 12.66 17.10 -4.95
C LEU A 298 12.54 15.64 -4.47
N GLY A 299 12.58 14.69 -5.41
CA GLY A 299 12.43 13.25 -5.17
C GLY A 299 11.69 12.57 -6.32
N THR A 300 11.20 11.35 -6.09
CA THR A 300 10.55 10.55 -7.14
C THR A 300 9.06 10.30 -6.89
N VAL A 301 8.28 10.11 -7.96
CA VAL A 301 6.90 9.61 -7.94
C VAL A 301 6.85 8.33 -8.75
N GLU A 302 6.15 7.31 -8.26
CA GLU A 302 5.97 6.05 -8.99
C GLU A 302 4.51 5.79 -9.30
N LEU A 303 4.21 5.54 -10.58
CA LEU A 303 2.87 5.32 -11.09
C LEU A 303 2.86 4.06 -11.96
N PRO A 304 1.77 3.27 -11.98
CA PRO A 304 1.62 2.20 -12.95
C PRO A 304 1.47 2.79 -14.35
N VAL A 305 1.88 2.02 -15.34
CA VAL A 305 1.72 2.32 -16.76
C VAL A 305 0.56 1.51 -17.29
N CYS A 306 -0.37 2.16 -17.99
CA CYS A 306 -1.58 1.52 -18.51
C CYS A 306 -1.63 1.72 -20.02
N ASP A 307 -1.49 0.63 -20.78
CA ASP A 307 -1.45 0.66 -22.26
C ASP A 307 -0.39 1.63 -22.82
N GLY A 308 0.74 1.74 -22.12
CA GLY A 308 1.84 2.63 -22.48
C GLY A 308 1.60 4.11 -22.17
N ILE A 309 0.57 4.44 -21.37
CA ILE A 309 0.17 5.79 -21.04
C ILE A 309 0.15 6.00 -19.51
N VAL A 310 0.60 7.18 -19.08
CA VAL A 310 0.31 7.74 -17.75
C VAL A 310 -0.25 9.15 -17.94
N ALA A 311 -1.47 9.38 -17.46
CA ALA A 311 -2.15 10.67 -17.61
C ALA A 311 -1.45 11.77 -16.81
N GLY A 312 -1.29 12.95 -17.43
CA GLY A 312 -0.69 14.13 -16.81
C GLY A 312 -1.42 14.53 -15.54
N ALA A 313 -2.75 14.44 -15.52
CA ALA A 313 -3.56 14.77 -14.35
C ALA A 313 -3.25 13.88 -13.13
N VAL A 314 -3.00 12.58 -13.34
CA VAL A 314 -2.62 11.63 -12.28
C VAL A 314 -1.22 11.97 -11.74
N LEU A 315 -0.32 12.41 -12.62
CA LEU A 315 1.02 12.82 -12.26
C LEU A 315 1.02 14.14 -11.47
N GLU A 316 0.25 15.12 -11.90
CA GLU A 316 0.05 16.38 -11.18
C GLU A 316 -0.53 16.14 -9.77
N ASP A 317 -1.49 15.21 -9.63
CA ASP A 317 -2.05 14.81 -8.34
C ASP A 317 -1.00 14.18 -7.43
N ALA A 318 -0.21 13.25 -7.97
CA ALA A 318 0.82 12.56 -7.21
C ALA A 318 1.96 13.52 -6.77
N ILE A 319 2.31 14.48 -7.63
CA ILE A 319 3.26 15.56 -7.29
C ILE A 319 2.71 16.43 -6.17
N ALA A 320 1.47 16.92 -6.29
CA ALA A 320 0.86 17.76 -5.27
C ALA A 320 0.72 17.03 -3.93
N ALA A 321 0.32 15.76 -3.93
CA ALA A 321 0.16 14.96 -2.73
C ALA A 321 1.50 14.73 -2.00
N LYS A 322 2.59 14.50 -2.74
CA LYS A 322 3.91 14.18 -2.18
C LYS A 322 4.75 15.40 -1.85
N PHE A 323 4.64 16.48 -2.62
CA PHE A 323 5.57 17.62 -2.60
C PHE A 323 4.90 18.98 -2.36
N SER A 324 3.67 19.02 -1.86
CA SER A 324 2.95 20.28 -1.61
C SER A 324 3.73 21.29 -0.76
N TRP A 325 4.37 20.85 0.34
CA TRP A 325 5.15 21.75 1.20
C TRP A 325 6.39 22.33 0.50
N PRO A 326 7.31 21.53 -0.08
CA PRO A 326 8.43 22.07 -0.84
C PRO A 326 8.03 23.09 -1.93
N ILE A 327 6.91 22.85 -2.62
CA ILE A 327 6.38 23.74 -3.65
C ILE A 327 5.89 25.06 -3.02
N LEU A 328 5.17 24.98 -1.89
CA LEU A 328 4.70 26.17 -1.17
C LEU A 328 5.85 26.98 -0.55
N ASP A 329 6.85 26.31 0.02
CA ASP A 329 8.04 26.97 0.60
C ASP A 329 8.75 27.81 -0.46
N ARG A 330 8.91 27.23 -1.66
CA ARG A 330 9.47 27.94 -2.80
C ARG A 330 8.57 29.07 -3.25
N PHE A 331 7.26 28.86 -3.37
CA PHE A 331 6.30 29.89 -3.79
C PHE A 331 6.30 31.11 -2.86
N PHE A 332 6.29 30.88 -1.54
CA PHE A 332 6.33 31.94 -0.53
C PHE A 332 7.74 32.52 -0.28
N GLN A 333 8.76 32.06 -1.02
CA GLN A 333 10.17 32.50 -0.87
C GLN A 333 10.69 32.34 0.56
N TYR A 334 10.37 31.21 1.21
CA TYR A 334 10.67 31.01 2.63
C TYR A 334 12.18 30.97 2.93
N ASN A 335 12.56 31.63 4.04
CA ASN A 335 13.90 31.61 4.60
C ASN A 335 13.92 30.64 5.80
N PRO A 336 14.78 29.61 5.83
CA PRO A 336 14.78 28.53 6.83
C PRO A 336 15.06 28.93 8.30
N LYS A 337 15.11 30.24 8.61
CA LYS A 337 15.42 30.78 9.95
C LYS A 337 14.20 31.09 10.83
N THR A 338 12.96 30.82 10.41
CA THR A 338 11.71 31.21 11.12
C THR A 338 10.66 30.07 11.20
N PRO A 339 10.86 29.05 12.08
CA PRO A 339 10.31 27.69 11.88
C PRO A 339 8.84 27.43 12.28
N GLN A 340 7.94 28.42 12.35
CA GLN A 340 6.60 28.20 12.92
C GLN A 340 5.42 28.93 12.23
N LEU A 341 5.62 29.61 11.09
CA LEU A 341 4.57 30.43 10.45
C LEU A 341 3.92 29.84 9.18
N GLU A 342 4.32 28.66 8.69
CA GLU A 342 4.04 28.18 7.32
C GLU A 342 2.55 27.92 7.02
N TRP A 343 1.85 27.16 7.84
CA TRP A 343 0.41 26.92 7.66
C TRP A 343 -0.43 28.19 7.86
N THR A 344 0.06 29.11 8.71
CA THR A 344 -0.61 30.40 8.92
C THR A 344 -0.51 31.26 7.67
N LEU A 345 0.68 31.37 7.06
CA LEU A 345 0.90 32.10 5.81
C LEU A 345 0.04 31.55 4.66
N PHE A 346 -0.02 30.22 4.55
CA PHE A 346 -0.92 29.57 3.58
C PHE A 346 -2.38 30.01 3.77
N LEU A 347 -2.92 29.88 4.99
CA LEU A 347 -4.31 30.27 5.30
C LEU A 347 -4.55 31.78 5.11
N GLN A 348 -3.56 32.61 5.48
CA GLN A 348 -3.61 34.05 5.29
C GLN A 348 -3.71 34.44 3.82
N ASP A 349 -2.96 33.80 2.94
CA ASP A 349 -3.04 34.07 1.50
C ASP A 349 -4.37 33.59 0.94
N ILE A 350 -4.72 32.30 1.07
CA ILE A 350 -5.93 31.75 0.41
C ILE A 350 -7.23 32.44 0.84
N TRP A 351 -7.31 32.94 2.08
CA TRP A 351 -8.48 33.66 2.59
C TRP A 351 -8.36 35.19 2.48
N GLY A 352 -7.21 35.71 2.03
CA GLY A 352 -6.96 37.15 1.94
C GLY A 352 -7.00 37.87 3.30
N ARG A 353 -6.34 37.28 4.30
CA ARG A 353 -6.32 37.75 5.70
C ARG A 353 -4.91 37.82 6.26
N GLN A 354 -4.03 38.56 5.60
CA GLN A 354 -2.59 38.68 5.90
C GLN A 354 -2.24 39.01 7.38
N ASN A 355 -3.13 39.67 8.11
CA ASN A 355 -2.89 40.08 9.49
C ASN A 355 -3.49 39.12 10.54
N TRP A 356 -4.10 38.00 10.14
CA TRP A 356 -4.77 37.09 11.07
C TRP A 356 -3.81 36.11 11.71
N LYS A 357 -3.99 35.88 13.02
CA LYS A 357 -3.32 34.78 13.72
C LYS A 357 -3.99 33.45 13.38
N LEU A 358 -3.24 32.36 13.52
CA LEU A 358 -3.73 31.00 13.23
C LEU A 358 -5.08 30.68 13.93
N GLU A 359 -5.19 31.03 15.21
CA GLU A 359 -6.40 30.83 16.03
C GLU A 359 -7.66 31.48 15.43
N HIS A 360 -7.52 32.58 14.69
CA HIS A 360 -8.66 33.26 14.06
C HIS A 360 -9.25 32.44 12.90
N PHE A 361 -8.47 31.59 12.24
CA PHE A 361 -8.99 30.73 11.16
C PHE A 361 -9.83 29.57 11.69
N TYR A 362 -9.58 29.12 12.91
CA TYR A 362 -10.29 28.00 13.55
C TYR A 362 -11.41 28.45 14.50
N SER A 363 -11.45 29.73 14.85
CA SER A 363 -12.47 30.31 15.71
C SER A 363 -13.77 30.58 14.96
N HIS A 364 -14.91 30.33 15.62
CA HIS A 364 -16.22 30.77 15.15
C HIS A 364 -16.56 32.21 15.58
N LYS A 365 -15.69 32.83 16.39
CA LYS A 365 -15.92 34.12 17.07
C LYS A 365 -14.97 35.20 16.53
N THR A 366 -15.26 35.71 15.35
CA THR A 366 -14.72 37.00 14.85
C THR A 366 -15.64 37.45 13.72
N ALA A 367 -16.16 38.67 13.78
CA ALA A 367 -17.13 39.17 12.80
C ALA A 367 -16.41 40.05 11.77
N ASP A 368 -16.00 39.43 10.67
CA ASP A 368 -15.78 40.15 9.43
C ASP A 368 -17.13 40.67 8.90
N LYS A 369 -17.12 41.84 8.26
CA LYS A 369 -18.28 42.26 7.46
C LYS A 369 -18.32 41.37 6.22
N ALA A 370 -19.43 40.65 6.04
CA ALA A 370 -19.67 39.82 4.87
C ALA A 370 -21.11 40.03 4.38
N PRO A 371 -21.37 39.96 3.07
CA PRO A 371 -22.72 40.06 2.52
C PRO A 371 -23.58 38.89 3.02
N THR A 372 -24.87 39.12 3.21
CA THR A 372 -25.82 38.06 3.62
C THR A 372 -26.60 37.56 2.40
N VAL A 373 -26.65 36.24 2.25
CA VAL A 373 -27.41 35.54 1.21
C VAL A 373 -28.51 34.70 1.89
N THR A 374 -29.70 34.66 1.30
CA THR A 374 -30.79 33.80 1.77
C THR A 374 -30.82 32.51 0.95
N LEU A 375 -30.75 31.35 1.61
CA LEU A 375 -30.89 30.04 0.99
C LEU A 375 -32.30 29.49 1.20
N GLN A 376 -32.87 28.90 0.14
CA GLN A 376 -34.16 28.19 0.19
C GLN A 376 -34.00 26.68 0.27
N ASN A 377 -32.84 26.15 -0.15
CA ASN A 377 -32.48 24.74 -0.12
C ASN A 377 -31.30 24.51 0.83
N ASP A 378 -30.99 23.24 1.07
CA ASP A 378 -29.95 22.79 1.97
C ASP A 378 -28.55 22.84 1.32
N PHE A 379 -28.36 23.47 0.16
CA PHE A 379 -27.14 23.33 -0.63
C PHE A 379 -26.56 24.66 -1.10
N ILE A 380 -25.25 24.84 -0.93
CA ILE A 380 -24.50 25.99 -1.46
C ILE A 380 -23.12 25.55 -1.95
N ALA A 381 -22.67 26.10 -3.08
CA ALA A 381 -21.29 25.96 -3.53
C ALA A 381 -20.47 27.19 -3.15
N VAL A 382 -19.26 26.98 -2.64
CA VAL A 382 -18.34 28.05 -2.24
C VAL A 382 -16.97 27.83 -2.89
N GLU A 383 -16.41 28.86 -3.48
CA GLU A 383 -15.01 28.88 -3.93
C GLU A 383 -14.14 29.50 -2.84
N ILE A 384 -13.06 28.82 -2.45
CA ILE A 384 -12.22 29.29 -1.34
C ILE A 384 -11.48 30.59 -1.66
N SER A 385 -11.23 30.88 -2.95
CA SER A 385 -10.59 32.13 -3.35
C SER A 385 -11.54 33.34 -3.31
N GLU A 386 -12.85 33.14 -3.20
CA GLU A 386 -13.85 34.21 -3.15
C GLU A 386 -14.14 34.68 -1.71
N GLU A 387 -14.90 35.76 -1.55
CA GLU A 387 -15.39 36.16 -0.22
C GLU A 387 -16.58 35.29 0.19
N LEU A 388 -16.48 34.66 1.35
CA LEU A 388 -17.58 33.84 1.88
C LEU A 388 -18.74 34.71 2.37
N PRO A 389 -20.00 34.36 2.03
CA PRO A 389 -21.17 35.09 2.51
C PRO A 389 -21.56 34.67 3.93
N ASN A 390 -22.31 35.53 4.62
CA ASN A 390 -23.21 35.11 5.68
C ASN A 390 -24.44 34.44 5.03
N ILE A 391 -25.02 33.44 5.70
CA ILE A 391 -26.15 32.68 5.17
C ILE A 391 -27.33 32.79 6.14
N GLN A 392 -28.48 33.19 5.61
CA GLN A 392 -29.77 33.12 6.28
C GLN A 392 -30.54 31.91 5.71
N VAL A 393 -30.94 30.97 6.57
CA VAL A 393 -31.60 29.72 6.13
C VAL A 393 -32.45 29.14 7.27
N GLU A 394 -33.64 28.62 6.96
CA GLU A 394 -34.57 28.03 7.94
C GLU A 394 -34.42 26.49 8.04
N LEU A 395 -33.19 26.00 7.93
CA LEU A 395 -32.86 24.58 8.03
C LEU A 395 -31.95 24.34 9.25
N SER A 396 -31.88 23.10 9.73
CA SER A 396 -30.99 22.73 10.84
C SER A 396 -29.52 22.64 10.41
N GLU A 397 -29.28 22.32 9.15
CA GLU A 397 -27.96 22.19 8.55
C GLU A 397 -27.99 22.50 7.06
N ILE A 398 -26.82 22.78 6.49
CA ILE A 398 -26.61 22.97 5.06
C ILE A 398 -25.40 22.18 4.58
N ASN A 399 -25.50 21.64 3.38
CA ASN A 399 -24.45 21.01 2.58
C ASN A 399 -23.68 22.09 1.81
N VAL A 400 -22.39 22.25 2.13
CA VAL A 400 -21.49 23.21 1.51
C VAL A 400 -20.53 22.48 0.58
N LEU A 401 -20.72 22.61 -0.74
CA LEU A 401 -19.76 22.13 -1.73
C LEU A 401 -18.57 23.08 -1.78
N VAL A 402 -17.41 22.60 -1.34
CA VAL A 402 -16.16 23.36 -1.34
C VAL A 402 -15.46 23.20 -2.68
N LYS A 403 -15.13 24.32 -3.33
CA LYS A 403 -14.35 24.39 -4.56
C LYS A 403 -12.99 25.04 -4.30
N VAL A 404 -11.97 24.55 -4.99
CA VAL A 404 -10.61 25.09 -5.01
C VAL A 404 -10.22 25.33 -6.46
N GLY A 405 -10.04 26.58 -6.84
CA GLY A 405 -9.69 26.93 -8.22
C GLY A 405 -10.74 26.47 -9.24
N GLY A 406 -12.01 26.48 -8.85
CA GLY A 406 -13.15 26.00 -9.65
C GLY A 406 -13.46 24.52 -9.48
N VAL A 407 -12.54 23.72 -8.93
CA VAL A 407 -12.70 22.27 -8.80
C VAL A 407 -13.35 21.92 -7.47
N ALA A 408 -14.47 21.19 -7.52
CA ALA A 408 -15.11 20.66 -6.32
C ALA A 408 -14.23 19.62 -5.62
N ILE A 409 -13.86 19.89 -4.35
CA ILE A 409 -13.06 18.98 -3.53
C ILE A 409 -13.91 18.17 -2.54
N GLY A 410 -15.13 18.59 -2.21
CA GLY A 410 -16.02 17.79 -1.36
C GLY A 410 -17.14 18.60 -0.73
N ILE A 411 -17.98 17.93 0.05
CA ILE A 411 -19.12 18.54 0.76
C ILE A 411 -18.82 18.57 2.26
N VAL A 412 -19.08 19.72 2.89
CA VAL A 412 -19.02 19.94 4.33
C VAL A 412 -20.43 20.19 4.85
N ILE A 413 -20.85 19.49 5.89
CA ILE A 413 -22.12 19.78 6.56
C ILE A 413 -21.89 20.87 7.61
N VAL A 414 -22.62 21.97 7.49
CA VAL A 414 -22.54 23.12 8.41
C VAL A 414 -23.84 23.26 9.17
N GLN A 415 -23.74 23.18 10.50
CA GLN A 415 -24.88 23.35 11.39
C GLN A 415 -25.33 24.81 11.44
N VAL A 416 -26.64 25.02 11.32
CA VAL A 416 -27.28 26.34 11.33
C VAL A 416 -27.68 26.70 12.76
N GLN A 417 -27.37 27.93 13.19
CA GLN A 417 -27.76 28.41 14.53
C GLN A 417 -28.60 29.67 14.41
N LYS A 418 -29.82 29.63 14.96
CA LYS A 418 -30.78 30.75 14.91
C LYS A 418 -31.04 31.24 13.47
N ASN A 419 -31.25 30.29 12.55
CA ASN A 419 -31.47 30.52 11.12
C ASN A 419 -30.31 31.26 10.42
N PHE A 420 -29.10 31.20 10.98
CA PHE A 420 -27.96 31.95 10.50
C PHE A 420 -26.67 31.11 10.53
N VAL A 421 -25.84 31.26 9.51
CA VAL A 421 -24.46 30.77 9.47
C VAL A 421 -23.58 31.95 9.08
N SER A 422 -22.62 32.30 9.93
CA SER A 422 -21.67 33.37 9.59
C SER A 422 -20.63 32.90 8.57
N ALA A 423 -20.11 33.82 7.77
CA ALA A 423 -18.96 33.59 6.90
C ALA A 423 -17.77 32.98 7.67
N GLN A 424 -17.59 33.40 8.93
CA GLN A 424 -16.58 32.87 9.83
C GLN A 424 -16.84 31.41 10.22
N LYS A 425 -18.10 31.04 10.48
CA LYS A 425 -18.49 29.66 10.78
C LYS A 425 -18.27 28.77 9.55
N LEU A 426 -18.66 29.24 8.36
CA LEU A 426 -18.36 28.54 7.10
C LEU A 426 -16.86 28.28 6.95
N ARG A 427 -16.04 29.33 7.04
CA ARG A 427 -14.57 29.23 6.89
C ARG A 427 -13.97 28.20 7.85
N SER A 428 -14.23 28.36 9.14
CA SER A 428 -13.65 27.49 10.17
C SER A 428 -14.12 26.04 10.02
N THR A 429 -15.39 25.80 9.64
CA THR A 429 -15.88 24.44 9.38
C THR A 429 -15.25 23.85 8.10
N ILE A 430 -15.05 24.63 7.03
CA ILE A 430 -14.32 24.18 5.84
C ILE A 430 -12.89 23.80 6.19
N ILE A 431 -12.15 24.65 6.90
CA ILE A 431 -10.75 24.39 7.28
C ILE A 431 -10.65 23.14 8.18
N GLN A 432 -11.52 23.01 9.18
CA GLN A 432 -11.51 21.88 10.11
C GLN A 432 -11.79 20.54 9.42
N ASN A 433 -12.70 20.52 8.44
CA ASN A 433 -13.04 19.29 7.73
C ASN A 433 -12.07 18.98 6.59
N SER A 434 -11.54 20.00 5.90
CA SER A 434 -10.66 19.81 4.74
C SER A 434 -9.22 19.49 5.15
N GLY A 435 -8.76 20.03 6.29
CA GLY A 435 -7.43 19.74 6.83
C GLY A 435 -6.31 19.99 5.81
N TYR A 436 -5.35 19.05 5.76
CA TYR A 436 -4.21 19.11 4.84
C TYR A 436 -4.60 18.96 3.36
N GLU A 437 -5.77 18.39 3.06
CA GLU A 437 -6.20 18.24 1.68
C GLU A 437 -6.45 19.60 1.01
N LEU A 438 -6.87 20.60 1.79
CA LEU A 438 -6.98 21.96 1.30
C LEU A 438 -5.65 22.47 0.74
N CYS A 439 -4.53 22.09 1.37
CA CYS A 439 -3.17 22.38 0.92
C CYS A 439 -2.88 21.73 -0.43
N ILE A 440 -3.09 20.41 -0.51
CA ILE A 440 -2.82 19.59 -1.70
C ILE A 440 -3.62 20.11 -2.89
N ALA A 441 -4.92 20.35 -2.70
CA ALA A 441 -5.79 20.90 -3.74
C ALA A 441 -5.33 22.30 -4.18
N CYS A 442 -4.95 23.19 -3.26
CA CYS A 442 -4.45 24.50 -3.64
C CYS A 442 -3.17 24.41 -4.47
N VAL A 443 -2.20 23.61 -4.05
CA VAL A 443 -0.94 23.41 -4.79
C VAL A 443 -1.22 22.84 -6.18
N ARG A 444 -2.05 21.81 -6.26
CA ARG A 444 -2.44 21.16 -7.50
C ARG A 444 -3.05 22.13 -8.51
N GLU A 445 -4.02 22.93 -8.07
CA GLU A 445 -4.82 23.76 -8.97
C GLU A 445 -4.16 25.10 -9.28
N ALA A 446 -3.33 25.60 -8.36
CA ALA A 446 -2.76 26.93 -8.47
C ALA A 446 -1.28 26.94 -8.90
N LEU A 447 -0.48 25.93 -8.55
CA LEU A 447 0.98 25.99 -8.61
C LEU A 447 1.62 24.92 -9.50
N VAL A 448 1.13 23.68 -9.47
CA VAL A 448 1.68 22.62 -10.34
C VAL A 448 1.41 22.98 -11.80
N GLY A 449 2.44 22.83 -12.64
CA GLY A 449 2.39 23.14 -14.06
C GLY A 449 2.52 24.62 -14.40
N LYS A 450 2.88 25.47 -13.42
CA LYS A 450 2.90 26.93 -13.57
C LYS A 450 4.16 27.57 -12.97
N PRO A 451 4.60 28.74 -13.48
CA PRO A 451 5.72 29.47 -12.91
C PRO A 451 5.47 29.90 -11.46
N LEU A 452 6.49 29.80 -10.60
CA LEU A 452 6.46 30.21 -9.19
C LEU A 452 7.20 31.54 -8.95
N ASN A 453 7.05 32.48 -9.88
CA ASN A 453 7.73 33.77 -9.87
C ASN A 453 7.25 34.72 -8.76
N GLY A 454 6.16 34.39 -8.06
CA GLY A 454 5.63 35.15 -6.91
C GLY A 454 4.96 36.47 -7.28
N GLU A 455 4.67 36.69 -8.58
CA GLU A 455 4.01 37.93 -9.05
C GLU A 455 2.54 38.01 -8.64
N MET A 456 1.91 36.86 -8.38
CA MET A 456 0.52 36.73 -7.95
C MET A 456 0.46 35.97 -6.62
N SER A 457 -0.52 36.33 -5.77
CA SER A 457 -0.79 35.58 -4.54
C SER A 457 -1.44 34.24 -4.85
N LEU A 458 -1.33 33.25 -3.95
CA LEU A 458 -1.94 31.92 -4.14
C LEU A 458 -3.46 32.04 -4.36
N ARG A 459 -4.12 32.92 -3.61
CA ARG A 459 -5.54 33.24 -3.80
C ARG A 459 -5.86 33.76 -5.21
N SER A 460 -4.97 34.58 -5.77
CA SER A 460 -5.14 35.15 -7.11
C SER A 460 -4.98 34.09 -8.20
N HIS A 461 -4.03 33.16 -8.03
CA HIS A 461 -3.90 31.99 -8.91
C HIS A 461 -5.16 31.12 -8.89
N LEU A 462 -5.70 30.85 -7.70
CA LEU A 462 -6.94 30.09 -7.54
C LEU A 462 -8.14 30.80 -8.18
N ALA A 463 -8.29 32.10 -7.94
CA ALA A 463 -9.38 32.88 -8.54
C ALA A 463 -9.31 32.87 -10.08
N SER A 464 -8.10 33.01 -10.65
CA SER A 464 -7.89 32.90 -12.10
C SER A 464 -8.23 31.51 -12.62
N ALA A 465 -7.84 30.44 -11.92
CA ALA A 465 -8.17 29.07 -12.30
C ALA A 465 -9.69 28.82 -12.25
N ALA A 466 -10.36 29.34 -11.22
CA ALA A 466 -11.81 29.25 -11.06
C ALA A 466 -12.56 29.97 -12.19
N GLN A 467 -12.11 31.16 -12.62
CA GLN A 467 -12.74 31.90 -13.70
C GLN A 467 -12.65 31.20 -15.06
N GLN A 468 -11.58 30.42 -15.30
CA GLN A 468 -11.40 29.67 -16.54
C GLN A 468 -12.29 28.42 -16.63
N ARG A 469 -12.86 27.96 -15.50
CA ARG A 469 -13.68 26.74 -15.40
C ARG A 469 -15.14 27.14 -15.08
N SER A 470 -16.02 27.09 -16.07
CA SER A 470 -17.42 27.59 -16.02
C SER A 470 -18.32 27.04 -14.87
N ASN A 471 -19.42 27.75 -14.55
CA ASN A 471 -20.35 27.54 -13.41
C ASN A 471 -21.29 26.31 -13.41
N LEU A 472 -20.92 25.15 -13.97
CA LEU A 472 -21.76 23.94 -13.91
C LEU A 472 -21.36 22.99 -12.76
N PRO A 473 -22.28 22.15 -12.23
CA PRO A 473 -21.96 21.17 -11.20
C PRO A 473 -21.00 20.08 -11.71
N ASP A 474 -19.75 20.15 -11.27
CA ASP A 474 -18.58 19.41 -11.78
C ASP A 474 -18.43 17.94 -11.32
N TRP A 475 -19.54 17.25 -11.07
CA TRP A 475 -19.46 15.79 -10.95
C TRP A 475 -19.20 15.11 -12.30
N LEU A 476 -19.36 15.83 -13.42
CA LEU A 476 -19.11 15.39 -14.80
C LEU A 476 -17.72 15.77 -15.35
N ASN A 477 -17.17 16.95 -15.03
CA ASN A 477 -15.91 17.44 -15.64
C ASN A 477 -14.75 17.45 -14.63
N ALA A 478 -14.20 16.28 -14.29
CA ALA A 478 -12.89 16.27 -13.65
C ALA A 478 -11.88 17.01 -14.57
N PRO A 479 -10.91 17.77 -14.03
CA PRO A 479 -9.85 18.36 -14.84
C PRO A 479 -9.22 17.28 -15.76
N GLY A 480 -9.23 17.52 -17.08
CA GLY A 480 -8.71 16.55 -18.05
C GLY A 480 -9.66 15.40 -18.41
N SER A 481 -10.99 15.54 -18.24
CA SER A 481 -11.96 14.55 -18.75
C SER A 481 -11.95 14.38 -20.28
N GLU A 482 -11.22 15.23 -21.00
CA GLU A 482 -10.89 15.06 -22.43
C GLU A 482 -9.64 14.17 -22.67
N GLY A 483 -9.09 13.56 -21.61
CA GLY A 483 -7.91 12.71 -21.69
C GLY A 483 -8.11 11.50 -22.61
N ILE A 484 -7.01 11.02 -23.18
CA ILE A 484 -7.00 9.81 -24.01
C ILE A 484 -7.14 8.61 -23.07
N TYR A 485 -8.34 8.06 -22.96
CA TYR A 485 -8.59 6.83 -22.22
C TYR A 485 -8.42 5.61 -23.14
N PRO A 486 -7.74 4.54 -22.71
CA PRO A 486 -7.71 3.28 -23.45
C PRO A 486 -9.13 2.77 -23.75
N GLN A 487 -9.33 2.12 -24.90
CA GLN A 487 -10.66 1.66 -25.35
C GLN A 487 -11.39 0.76 -24.33
N ASP A 488 -10.63 0.03 -23.53
CA ASP A 488 -11.13 -0.87 -22.47
C ASP A 488 -10.72 -0.39 -21.07
N ALA A 489 -10.59 0.93 -20.85
CA ALA A 489 -10.23 1.46 -19.54
C ALA A 489 -11.42 1.44 -18.57
N VAL A 490 -11.11 1.15 -17.31
CA VAL A 490 -12.00 1.26 -16.17
C VAL A 490 -11.69 2.55 -15.44
N MET A 491 -12.72 3.37 -15.29
CA MET A 491 -12.64 4.60 -14.53
C MET A 491 -12.85 4.29 -13.05
N PHE A 492 -11.91 4.68 -12.22
CA PHE A 492 -12.00 4.70 -10.77
C PHE A 492 -12.46 6.09 -10.33
N GLY A 493 -13.31 6.23 -9.30
CA GLY A 493 -13.74 7.57 -8.90
C GLY A 493 -14.62 7.71 -7.66
N ARG A 494 -14.45 8.87 -7.01
CA ARG A 494 -15.25 9.59 -5.98
C ARG A 494 -16.13 8.79 -5.01
N ARG A 495 -15.78 8.93 -3.72
CA ARG A 495 -16.68 8.65 -2.59
C ARG A 495 -17.71 9.76 -2.45
N LEU A 496 -18.98 9.42 -2.24
CA LEU A 496 -19.98 10.39 -1.78
C LEU A 496 -19.61 10.89 -0.37
N GLY A 497 -19.58 12.22 -0.18
CA GLY A 497 -19.56 12.87 1.14
C GLY A 497 -18.22 13.04 1.84
N ALA A 498 -17.08 12.77 1.19
CA ALA A 498 -15.75 13.02 1.77
C ALA A 498 -15.06 14.23 1.12
N ILE A 499 -14.25 14.96 1.90
CA ILE A 499 -13.40 16.02 1.35
C ILE A 499 -12.11 15.40 0.82
N GLY A 500 -12.03 15.38 -0.50
CA GLY A 500 -10.89 15.84 -1.28
C GLY A 500 -9.66 14.97 -1.42
N THR A 501 -9.42 13.92 -0.64
CA THR A 501 -8.20 13.09 -0.78
C THR A 501 -8.08 12.47 -2.18
N SER A 502 -6.93 11.89 -2.56
CA SER A 502 -6.72 11.20 -3.86
C SER A 502 -7.85 10.21 -4.24
N VAL A 503 -8.55 9.68 -3.24
CA VAL A 503 -9.76 8.84 -3.33
C VAL A 503 -11.04 9.55 -3.81
N SER A 504 -10.98 10.88 -3.99
CA SER A 504 -12.03 11.77 -4.52
C SER A 504 -11.80 12.15 -5.99
N ARG A 505 -10.77 11.57 -6.63
CA ARG A 505 -10.34 11.90 -7.99
C ARG A 505 -10.53 10.69 -8.90
N ARG A 506 -10.58 10.92 -10.22
CA ARG A 506 -10.77 9.86 -11.19
C ARG A 506 -9.43 9.33 -11.66
N ALA A 507 -9.27 8.01 -11.71
CA ALA A 507 -8.12 7.36 -12.34
C ALA A 507 -8.62 6.38 -13.41
N ALA A 508 -7.85 6.14 -14.46
CA ALA A 508 -8.16 5.11 -15.46
C ALA A 508 -7.16 3.97 -15.31
N LEU A 509 -7.63 2.73 -15.15
CA LEU A 509 -6.79 1.53 -15.22
C LEU A 509 -7.29 0.63 -16.36
N PRO A 510 -6.49 -0.31 -16.88
CA PRO A 510 -6.94 -1.27 -17.89
C PRO A 510 -8.04 -2.17 -17.29
N ALA A 511 -9.03 -2.56 -18.08
CA ALA A 511 -10.05 -3.52 -17.64
C ALA A 511 -9.47 -4.86 -17.16
N GLN A 512 -8.27 -5.21 -17.61
CA GLN A 512 -7.56 -6.42 -17.19
C GLN A 512 -7.15 -6.39 -15.71
N ALA A 513 -7.01 -5.20 -15.11
CA ALA A 513 -6.74 -5.07 -13.68
C ALA A 513 -7.98 -5.38 -12.83
N LEU A 514 -9.19 -5.36 -13.40
CA LEU A 514 -10.44 -5.56 -12.67
C LEU A 514 -10.50 -6.81 -11.80
N PRO A 515 -10.04 -8.01 -12.22
CA PRO A 515 -10.13 -9.20 -11.39
C PRO A 515 -9.24 -9.11 -10.15
N GLU A 516 -8.02 -8.58 -10.28
CA GLU A 516 -7.12 -8.35 -9.15
C GLU A 516 -7.69 -7.29 -8.21
N ILE A 517 -8.25 -6.22 -8.78
CA ILE A 517 -8.89 -5.14 -8.03
C ILE A 517 -10.13 -5.62 -7.29
N ALA A 518 -11.00 -6.36 -7.98
CA ALA A 518 -12.19 -6.96 -7.40
C ALA A 518 -11.80 -7.94 -6.28
N SER A 519 -10.80 -8.79 -6.51
CA SER A 519 -10.28 -9.71 -5.50
C SER A 519 -9.67 -8.95 -4.32
N ALA A 520 -8.94 -7.86 -4.55
CA ALA A 520 -8.37 -7.03 -3.50
C ALA A 520 -9.47 -6.34 -2.69
N THR A 521 -10.50 -5.80 -3.34
CA THR A 521 -11.66 -5.18 -2.66
C THR A 521 -12.50 -6.21 -1.90
N GLU A 522 -12.61 -7.44 -2.41
CA GLU A 522 -13.32 -8.56 -1.75
C GLU A 522 -12.55 -9.02 -0.52
N ILE A 523 -11.23 -9.20 -0.61
CA ILE A 523 -10.36 -9.51 0.52
C ILE A 523 -10.38 -8.38 1.56
N ALA A 524 -10.41 -7.12 1.12
CA ALA A 524 -10.48 -5.94 1.97
C ALA A 524 -11.90 -5.56 2.41
N GLY A 525 -12.92 -6.37 2.11
CA GLY A 525 -14.29 -6.14 2.56
C GLY A 525 -14.90 -4.79 2.16
N GLU A 526 -14.43 -4.21 1.03
CA GLU A 526 -14.87 -2.92 0.51
C GLU A 526 -15.91 -3.07 -0.61
N ALA A 527 -16.84 -2.11 -0.71
CA ALA A 527 -17.91 -2.16 -1.69
C ALA A 527 -17.49 -1.55 -3.04
N THR A 528 -17.68 -2.30 -4.13
CA THR A 528 -17.66 -1.76 -5.50
C THR A 528 -19.04 -1.17 -5.82
N ILE A 529 -19.13 0.10 -6.24
CA ILE A 529 -20.41 0.79 -6.56
C ILE A 529 -20.33 1.45 -7.95
N GLN A 530 -21.41 1.37 -8.73
CA GLN A 530 -21.62 2.12 -9.97
C GLN A 530 -23.02 2.77 -9.94
N ILE A 531 -23.17 4.07 -10.28
CA ILE A 531 -24.48 4.64 -10.67
C ILE A 531 -24.32 5.80 -11.69
N PRO A 532 -24.77 5.64 -12.95
CA PRO A 532 -25.01 6.73 -13.91
C PRO A 532 -26.48 7.22 -13.91
N LEU A 533 -26.77 8.36 -14.57
CA LEU A 533 -28.14 8.92 -14.79
C LEU A 533 -28.54 9.02 -16.28
N GLU A 534 -29.83 9.23 -16.51
CA GLU A 534 -30.71 8.56 -17.49
C GLU A 534 -30.34 8.52 -18.99
N ASN A 535 -29.36 9.26 -19.51
CA ASN A 535 -29.03 9.19 -20.94
C ASN A 535 -27.52 9.12 -21.29
N GLU A 536 -26.75 8.47 -20.39
CA GLU A 536 -25.43 7.78 -20.56
C GLU A 536 -24.20 8.64 -21.00
N LEU A 537 -22.93 8.30 -20.74
CA LEU A 537 -22.16 7.09 -20.34
C LEU A 537 -21.43 7.30 -18.99
N PRO A 538 -21.22 6.26 -18.14
CA PRO A 538 -20.11 5.31 -18.28
C PRO A 538 -20.48 3.83 -17.97
N LYS A 539 -19.89 2.87 -18.71
CA LYS A 539 -20.31 1.47 -18.65
C LYS A 539 -19.65 0.60 -17.56
N GLN A 540 -18.53 1.00 -16.94
CA GLN A 540 -18.07 0.42 -15.66
C GLN A 540 -17.15 1.40 -14.91
N VAL A 541 -17.56 1.76 -13.68
CA VAL A 541 -16.79 2.58 -12.74
C VAL A 541 -16.58 1.75 -11.47
N PHE A 542 -15.35 1.63 -11.00
CA PHE A 542 -15.02 0.90 -9.77
C PHE A 542 -14.54 1.87 -8.69
N TYR A 543 -15.05 1.74 -7.48
CA TYR A 543 -14.54 2.49 -6.35
C TYR A 543 -13.39 1.68 -5.71
N ALA A 544 -12.14 2.03 -6.00
CA ALA A 544 -10.96 1.38 -5.42
C ALA A 544 -9.97 2.43 -4.89
N PRO A 545 -10.20 2.94 -3.67
CA PRO A 545 -9.40 4.02 -3.11
C PRO A 545 -7.91 3.67 -2.86
N GLU A 546 -7.51 2.39 -2.88
CA GLU A 546 -6.24 1.95 -2.26
C GLU A 546 -5.25 1.18 -3.16
N ILE A 547 -5.48 1.08 -4.47
CA ILE A 547 -4.80 0.05 -5.30
C ILE A 547 -3.39 0.38 -5.78
N ILE A 548 -2.86 1.57 -5.56
CA ILE A 548 -1.45 1.86 -5.89
C ILE A 548 -0.70 2.28 -4.62
N TRP A 549 -0.26 1.23 -3.92
CA TRP A 549 0.85 1.17 -2.97
C TRP A 549 0.59 1.43 -1.47
N GLN A 550 0.81 0.33 -0.72
CA GLN A 550 0.80 0.07 0.72
C GLN A 550 1.55 1.06 1.65
N LYS A 551 0.93 1.33 2.82
CA LYS A 551 1.06 0.43 4.00
C LYS A 551 -0.19 0.55 4.91
N LEU A 552 -0.72 -0.61 5.33
CA LEU A 552 -1.99 -0.85 6.04
C LEU A 552 -2.18 -0.07 7.37
N SER A 553 -3.42 0.40 7.63
CA SER A 553 -4.23 -0.03 8.80
C SER A 553 -5.76 0.23 8.70
N ASP A 554 -6.50 -0.72 9.29
CA ASP A 554 -7.82 -0.68 9.97
C ASP A 554 -9.16 -0.79 9.21
N ARG A 555 -9.21 -1.01 7.89
CA ARG A 555 -10.49 -1.01 7.16
C ARG A 555 -10.91 -2.27 6.41
N GLU A 556 -10.31 -3.43 6.67
CA GLU A 556 -10.53 -4.60 5.82
C GLU A 556 -11.86 -5.37 5.98
N ILE A 557 -12.81 -5.06 6.87
CA ILE A 557 -14.07 -5.85 6.89
C ILE A 557 -15.29 -5.05 7.37
N SER A 558 -15.54 -3.86 6.80
CA SER A 558 -16.80 -3.16 7.14
C SER A 558 -18.01 -3.64 6.37
N HIS A 559 -17.88 -4.42 5.28
CA HIS A 559 -19.05 -4.63 4.42
C HIS A 559 -19.14 -5.98 3.68
N SER A 560 -18.65 -7.08 4.29
CA SER A 560 -19.25 -8.39 4.01
C SER A 560 -20.61 -8.51 4.72
N LEU A 561 -21.54 -7.68 4.25
CA LEU A 561 -22.95 -8.02 4.08
C LEU A 561 -23.67 -8.35 5.40
N LYS A 562 -24.25 -7.37 6.10
CA LYS A 562 -25.66 -6.93 5.94
C LYS A 562 -26.75 -8.02 5.88
N SER A 563 -26.45 -9.31 6.02
CA SER A 563 -27.43 -10.40 5.84
C SER A 563 -27.71 -11.26 7.08
N GLN A 564 -27.19 -10.91 8.26
CA GLN A 564 -27.58 -11.59 9.51
C GLN A 564 -28.00 -10.60 10.60
N ILE A 565 -29.24 -10.11 10.40
CA ILE A 565 -30.21 -9.68 11.43
C ILE A 565 -29.91 -8.32 12.12
N PHE A 566 -30.79 -7.35 11.83
CA PHE A 566 -30.87 -6.04 12.48
C PHE A 566 -30.95 -6.16 14.02
N ASP A 567 -29.87 -5.79 14.71
CA ASP A 567 -29.98 -5.08 15.97
C ASP A 567 -29.90 -3.58 15.68
N ARG A 568 -30.95 -2.82 16.02
CA ARG A 568 -31.03 -1.37 15.79
C ARG A 568 -30.29 -0.56 16.87
N SER A 569 -29.57 -1.22 17.76
CA SER A 569 -28.82 -0.56 18.84
C SER A 569 -27.66 0.29 18.29
N VAL A 570 -27.36 1.41 18.96
CA VAL A 570 -26.22 2.29 18.67
C VAL A 570 -25.61 2.79 19.98
N THR A 571 -24.32 3.05 19.99
CA THR A 571 -23.57 3.53 21.16
C THR A 571 -23.27 5.02 21.01
N LYS A 572 -24.05 5.83 21.73
CA LYS A 572 -23.88 7.30 21.83
C LYS A 572 -22.90 7.71 22.91
N GLN A 573 -22.79 6.88 23.94
CA GLN A 573 -21.88 7.05 25.07
C GLN A 573 -21.09 5.75 25.18
N LEU A 574 -19.78 5.84 24.95
CA LEU A 574 -18.89 4.69 24.92
C LEU A 574 -18.45 4.31 26.34
N PRO A 575 -18.79 3.09 26.83
CA PRO A 575 -18.17 2.56 28.01
C PRO A 575 -16.70 2.25 27.71
N ILE A 576 -15.80 2.96 28.37
CA ILE A 576 -14.36 2.66 28.36
C ILE A 576 -14.04 1.98 29.69
N LEU A 577 -13.71 0.69 29.64
CA LEU A 577 -13.48 -0.15 30.81
C LEU A 577 -12.00 -0.16 31.16
N ALA A 578 -11.66 0.17 32.40
CA ALA A 578 -10.30 0.18 32.91
C ALA A 578 -10.07 -1.00 33.87
N TYR A 579 -9.28 -1.95 33.40
CA TYR A 579 -8.77 -3.10 34.14
C TYR A 579 -7.33 -2.83 34.57
N HIS A 580 -6.85 -3.55 35.58
CA HIS A 580 -5.44 -3.55 35.97
C HIS A 580 -4.87 -4.95 35.81
N ARG A 581 -5.23 -5.86 36.73
CA ARG A 581 -4.67 -7.21 36.82
C ARG A 581 -5.72 -8.29 36.66
N ILE A 582 -5.39 -9.33 35.91
CA ILE A 582 -6.20 -10.55 35.78
C ILE A 582 -5.42 -11.74 36.36
N ALA A 583 -5.67 -12.11 37.63
CA ALA A 583 -4.86 -13.08 38.37
C ALA A 583 -5.66 -13.90 39.41
N HIS A 584 -5.16 -15.06 39.83
CA HIS A 584 -5.87 -15.95 40.77
C HIS A 584 -5.75 -15.55 42.26
N ASP A 585 -4.68 -14.84 42.64
CA ASP A 585 -4.26 -14.70 44.04
C ASP A 585 -3.90 -13.24 44.44
N ASP A 586 -4.75 -12.26 44.11
CA ASP A 586 -4.59 -10.87 44.57
C ASP A 586 -5.96 -10.22 44.83
N SER A 587 -6.14 -9.62 46.01
CA SER A 587 -7.36 -8.95 46.45
C SER A 587 -7.73 -7.74 45.59
N ASN A 588 -6.78 -7.18 44.85
CA ASN A 588 -6.99 -6.07 43.92
C ASN A 588 -7.04 -6.51 42.45
N SER A 589 -7.12 -7.82 42.19
CA SER A 589 -7.22 -8.38 40.83
C SER A 589 -8.60 -8.97 40.55
N ILE A 590 -8.91 -9.11 39.26
CA ILE A 590 -10.07 -9.87 38.80
C ILE A 590 -9.59 -11.26 38.42
N THR A 591 -10.24 -12.32 38.92
CA THR A 591 -9.83 -13.68 38.55
C THR A 591 -10.10 -13.95 37.07
N PRO A 592 -9.27 -14.77 36.39
CA PRO A 592 -9.51 -15.15 35.00
C PRO A 592 -10.93 -15.70 34.76
N GLN A 593 -11.50 -16.41 35.75
CA GLN A 593 -12.87 -16.92 35.69
C GLN A 593 -13.91 -15.80 35.69
N VAL A 594 -13.75 -14.78 36.53
CA VAL A 594 -14.66 -13.62 36.55
C VAL A 594 -14.51 -12.81 35.27
N PHE A 595 -13.28 -12.60 34.78
CA PHE A 595 -13.04 -11.90 33.52
C PHE A 595 -13.64 -12.65 32.32
N GLU A 596 -13.54 -13.98 32.28
CA GLU A 596 -14.21 -14.82 31.29
C GLU A 596 -15.73 -14.64 31.33
N GLN A 597 -16.34 -14.60 32.52
CA GLN A 597 -17.78 -14.34 32.66
C GLN A 597 -18.18 -12.96 32.11
N GLN A 598 -17.35 -11.93 32.32
CA GLN A 598 -17.58 -10.59 31.78
C GLN A 598 -17.50 -10.58 30.24
N LEU A 599 -16.48 -11.22 29.66
CA LEU A 599 -16.36 -11.35 28.20
C LEU A 599 -17.50 -12.16 27.59
N GLN A 600 -17.91 -13.25 28.24
CA GLN A 600 -19.05 -14.06 27.83
C GLN A 600 -20.34 -13.24 27.88
N TYR A 601 -20.54 -12.42 28.91
CA TYR A 601 -21.69 -11.53 28.99
C TYR A 601 -21.70 -10.53 27.85
N LEU A 602 -20.59 -9.83 27.62
CA LEU A 602 -20.44 -8.86 26.53
C LEU A 602 -20.77 -9.54 25.19
N LYS A 603 -20.20 -10.72 24.95
CA LYS A 603 -20.45 -11.51 23.73
C LYS A 603 -21.92 -11.89 23.57
N ASN A 604 -22.55 -12.41 24.63
CA ASN A 604 -23.95 -12.83 24.63
C ASN A 604 -24.92 -11.65 24.40
N HIS A 605 -24.50 -10.43 24.72
CA HIS A 605 -25.29 -9.21 24.53
C HIS A 605 -24.86 -8.41 23.29
N ASN A 606 -24.12 -9.03 22.37
CA ASN A 606 -23.66 -8.43 21.10
C ASN A 606 -22.77 -7.20 21.26
N TYR A 607 -22.01 -7.11 22.35
CA TYR A 607 -20.95 -6.11 22.44
C TYR A 607 -19.76 -6.47 21.54
N TYR A 608 -19.09 -5.44 21.03
CA TYR A 608 -17.82 -5.56 20.32
C TYR A 608 -16.83 -4.47 20.78
N SER A 609 -15.53 -4.80 20.75
CA SER A 609 -14.48 -3.84 21.06
C SER A 609 -14.27 -2.84 19.92
N VAL A 610 -14.05 -1.56 20.26
CA VAL A 610 -13.71 -0.48 19.30
C VAL A 610 -12.33 0.11 19.59
N SER A 611 -11.71 0.74 18.58
CA SER A 611 -10.44 1.46 18.73
C SER A 611 -10.63 2.91 19.21
N TRP A 612 -9.53 3.57 19.59
CA TRP A 612 -9.55 5.02 19.89
C TRP A 612 -9.94 5.83 18.66
N GLU A 613 -9.48 5.43 17.48
CA GLU A 613 -9.81 6.03 16.20
C GLU A 613 -11.30 5.87 15.83
N ASP A 614 -11.92 4.74 16.16
CA ASP A 614 -13.37 4.55 16.01
C ASP A 614 -14.15 5.54 16.85
N TRP A 615 -13.74 5.72 18.11
CA TRP A 615 -14.37 6.68 19.01
C TRP A 615 -14.11 8.12 18.58
N GLN A 616 -12.88 8.45 18.15
CA GLN A 616 -12.53 9.76 17.60
C GLN A 616 -13.43 10.12 16.42
N ARG A 617 -13.61 9.16 15.50
CA ARG A 617 -14.47 9.31 14.32
C ARG A 617 -15.92 9.52 14.72
N ALA A 618 -16.46 8.70 15.62
CA ALA A 618 -17.82 8.84 16.13
C ALA A 618 -18.06 10.23 16.77
N LYS A 619 -17.11 10.71 17.58
CA LYS A 619 -17.16 12.05 18.20
C LYS A 619 -17.09 13.17 17.16
N ARG A 620 -16.15 13.07 16.21
CA ARG A 620 -15.93 14.08 15.16
C ARG A 620 -17.17 14.22 14.27
N ASP A 621 -17.71 13.08 13.84
CA ASP A 621 -18.84 13.02 12.92
C ASP A 621 -20.19 13.18 13.65
N ARG A 622 -20.15 13.26 15.00
CA ARG A 622 -21.32 13.17 15.90
C ARG A 622 -22.26 12.02 15.56
N ASN A 623 -21.69 10.95 15.03
CA ASN A 623 -22.42 9.78 14.58
C ASN A 623 -22.17 8.63 15.57
N PRO A 624 -23.22 8.11 16.25
CA PRO A 624 -23.09 7.00 17.19
C PRO A 624 -22.44 5.77 16.56
N LEU A 625 -21.63 5.05 17.34
CA LEU A 625 -21.09 3.77 16.88
C LEU A 625 -22.25 2.78 16.69
N PRO A 626 -22.27 1.98 15.61
CA PRO A 626 -23.32 1.00 15.40
C PRO A 626 -23.28 -0.08 16.49
N GLY A 627 -24.41 -0.66 16.87
CA GLY A 627 -24.46 -1.71 17.89
C GLY A 627 -24.03 -1.26 19.28
N LYS A 628 -23.61 -2.23 20.10
CA LYS A 628 -23.08 -2.02 21.45
C LYS A 628 -21.56 -2.06 21.44
N ALA A 629 -20.93 -0.89 21.46
CA ALA A 629 -19.49 -0.76 21.47
C ALA A 629 -18.94 -0.67 22.90
N VAL A 630 -17.75 -1.21 23.11
CA VAL A 630 -16.98 -1.08 24.36
C VAL A 630 -15.51 -0.86 24.04
N LEU A 631 -14.78 -0.09 24.84
CA LEU A 631 -13.32 0.04 24.71
C LEU A 631 -12.69 -0.52 25.97
N MET A 632 -11.90 -1.58 25.84
CA MET A 632 -11.26 -2.26 26.98
C MET A 632 -9.82 -1.79 27.12
N THR A 633 -9.45 -1.40 28.34
CA THR A 633 -8.12 -0.87 28.65
C THR A 633 -7.52 -1.55 29.86
N PHE A 634 -6.20 -1.75 29.85
CA PHE A 634 -5.45 -2.41 30.91
C PHE A 634 -4.27 -1.54 31.31
N ASP A 635 -4.18 -1.20 32.59
CA ASP A 635 -3.20 -0.26 33.09
C ASP A 635 -2.03 -0.97 33.78
N GLY A 636 -0.82 -0.45 33.60
CA GLY A 636 0.40 -0.88 34.31
C GLY A 636 1.30 -1.87 33.56
N GLY A 637 0.79 -2.58 32.55
CA GLY A 637 1.61 -3.47 31.72
C GLY A 637 2.04 -4.77 32.40
N TYR A 638 1.24 -5.28 33.34
CA TYR A 638 1.50 -6.53 34.07
C TYR A 638 1.59 -7.75 33.14
N LEU A 639 2.48 -8.69 33.48
CA LEU A 639 2.67 -9.93 32.71
C LEU A 639 1.41 -10.81 32.69
N ASP A 640 0.57 -10.70 33.72
CA ASP A 640 -0.69 -11.43 33.83
C ASP A 640 -1.70 -11.10 32.70
N PHE A 641 -1.60 -9.91 32.07
CA PHE A 641 -2.33 -9.61 30.85
C PHE A 641 -1.98 -10.59 29.72
N PHE A 642 -0.68 -10.81 29.48
CA PHE A 642 -0.21 -11.73 28.46
C PHE A 642 -0.59 -13.19 28.79
N GLN A 643 -0.50 -13.58 30.06
CA GLN A 643 -0.72 -14.96 30.51
C GLN A 643 -2.20 -15.34 30.56
N TYR A 644 -3.08 -14.45 31.03
CA TYR A 644 -4.48 -14.79 31.33
C TYR A 644 -5.48 -13.96 30.53
N ALA A 645 -5.31 -12.63 30.43
CA ALA A 645 -6.29 -11.77 29.78
C ALA A 645 -6.30 -11.93 28.24
N PHE A 646 -5.12 -11.93 27.62
CA PHE A 646 -4.98 -11.99 26.16
C PHE A 646 -5.52 -13.28 25.54
N PRO A 647 -5.25 -14.50 26.08
CA PRO A 647 -5.87 -15.72 25.58
C PRO A 647 -7.39 -15.69 25.63
N LEU A 648 -7.96 -15.09 26.69
CA LEU A 648 -9.41 -14.93 26.84
C LEU A 648 -9.98 -13.92 25.82
N LEU A 649 -9.37 -12.74 25.69
CA LEU A 649 -9.75 -11.73 24.69
C LEU A 649 -9.75 -12.32 23.27
N LYS A 650 -8.68 -13.05 22.91
CA LYS A 650 -8.56 -13.72 21.61
C LYS A 650 -9.66 -14.75 21.40
N ARG A 651 -9.98 -15.56 22.43
CA ARG A 651 -11.04 -16.58 22.36
C ARG A 651 -12.44 -15.98 22.17
N PHE A 652 -12.71 -14.83 22.78
CA PHE A 652 -14.00 -14.13 22.67
C PHE A 652 -14.08 -13.12 21.51
N ASN A 653 -12.97 -12.94 20.78
CA ASN A 653 -12.82 -12.00 19.67
C ASN A 653 -13.02 -10.53 20.09
N PHE A 654 -12.36 -10.14 21.19
CA PHE A 654 -12.21 -8.75 21.63
C PHE A 654 -10.75 -8.32 21.50
N THR A 655 -10.53 -7.02 21.31
CA THR A 655 -9.22 -6.37 21.45
C THR A 655 -9.21 -5.42 22.65
N ALA A 656 -8.02 -4.91 23.01
CA ALA A 656 -7.82 -3.99 24.11
C ALA A 656 -6.62 -3.06 23.88
N THR A 657 -6.53 -2.01 24.68
CA THR A 657 -5.35 -1.15 24.81
C THR A 657 -4.65 -1.41 26.14
N VAL A 658 -3.33 -1.62 26.11
CA VAL A 658 -2.51 -1.73 27.33
C VAL A 658 -1.66 -0.47 27.52
N PHE A 659 -1.78 0.18 28.67
CA PHE A 659 -0.98 1.34 29.03
C PHE A 659 0.27 0.93 29.82
N LEU A 660 1.44 1.25 29.28
CA LEU A 660 2.74 0.82 29.80
C LEU A 660 3.45 1.92 30.58
N VAL A 661 4.04 1.57 31.72
CA VAL A 661 5.01 2.42 32.44
C VAL A 661 6.38 2.22 31.78
N ALA A 662 6.81 3.20 30.98
CA ALA A 662 7.84 2.97 29.98
C ALA A 662 9.21 2.54 30.55
N GLU A 663 9.61 3.04 31.71
CA GLU A 663 10.90 2.69 32.32
C GLU A 663 10.89 1.37 33.09
N SER A 664 9.72 0.77 33.25
CA SER A 664 9.54 -0.46 34.03
C SER A 664 9.25 -1.70 33.18
N ILE A 665 9.27 -1.56 31.85
CA ILE A 665 9.13 -2.68 30.92
C ILE A 665 10.18 -3.77 31.25
N GLY A 666 9.71 -5.00 31.44
CA GLY A 666 10.51 -6.16 31.82
C GLY A 666 10.99 -6.20 33.28
N LYS A 667 10.54 -5.26 34.13
CA LYS A 667 10.84 -5.20 35.56
C LYS A 667 9.60 -5.58 36.39
N THR A 668 9.46 -4.97 37.55
CA THR A 668 8.34 -5.13 38.47
C THR A 668 7.59 -3.81 38.67
N ASN A 669 6.40 -3.87 39.26
CA ASN A 669 5.55 -2.73 39.67
C ASN A 669 6.14 -1.91 40.84
N SER A 670 7.44 -1.62 40.82
CA SER A 670 8.15 -0.97 41.93
C SER A 670 7.70 0.47 42.24
N TRP A 671 6.82 1.05 41.43
CA TRP A 671 6.21 2.37 41.68
C TRP A 671 5.00 2.27 42.64
N GLU A 672 4.49 1.07 42.87
CA GLU A 672 3.43 0.85 43.86
C GLU A 672 3.98 0.96 45.28
N GLN A 673 3.08 1.27 46.21
CA GLN A 673 3.43 1.35 47.63
C GLN A 673 3.79 -0.06 48.15
N ALA A 674 4.61 -0.13 49.21
CA ALA A 674 5.09 -1.39 49.78
C ALA A 674 4.00 -2.36 50.28
N GLU A 675 2.75 -1.89 50.36
CA GLU A 675 1.57 -2.68 50.74
C GLU A 675 1.02 -3.54 49.59
N PHE A 676 1.45 -3.29 48.34
CA PHE A 676 1.10 -4.09 47.18
C PHE A 676 2.19 -5.13 46.88
N ALA A 677 1.79 -6.32 46.44
CA ALA A 677 2.73 -7.37 46.08
C ALA A 677 3.60 -6.95 44.88
N GLU A 678 4.89 -7.29 44.93
CA GLU A 678 5.77 -7.10 43.78
C GLU A 678 5.44 -8.12 42.68
N VAL A 679 5.12 -7.63 41.48
CA VAL A 679 4.59 -8.39 40.36
C VAL A 679 5.37 -8.07 39.09
N GLN A 680 5.65 -9.10 38.31
CA GLN A 680 6.36 -9.00 37.04
C GLN A 680 5.54 -8.26 35.98
N LEU A 681 6.21 -7.37 35.24
CA LEU A 681 5.67 -6.65 34.10
C LEU A 681 6.14 -7.27 32.79
N MET A 682 5.37 -7.06 31.72
CA MET A 682 5.73 -7.53 30.39
C MET A 682 7.06 -6.94 29.92
N GLY A 683 7.87 -7.77 29.27
CA GLY A 683 9.05 -7.34 28.53
C GLY A 683 8.71 -7.03 27.07
N TRP A 684 9.71 -6.56 26.34
CA TRP A 684 9.58 -6.30 24.90
C TRP A 684 9.16 -7.52 24.05
N PRO A 685 9.60 -8.77 24.34
CA PRO A 685 9.13 -9.94 23.60
C PRO A 685 7.61 -10.12 23.67
N GLU A 686 7.04 -10.08 24.87
CA GLU A 686 5.59 -10.22 25.07
C GLU A 686 4.83 -9.04 24.45
N ILE A 687 5.32 -7.82 24.65
CA ILE A 687 4.71 -6.60 24.08
C ILE A 687 4.67 -6.66 22.55
N ARG A 688 5.76 -7.07 21.89
CA ARG A 688 5.80 -7.17 20.41
C ARG A 688 4.88 -8.28 19.91
N GLN A 689 4.82 -9.41 20.60
CA GLN A 689 3.91 -10.50 20.24
C GLN A 689 2.44 -10.05 20.34
N LEU A 690 2.08 -9.31 21.38
CA LEU A 690 0.74 -8.75 21.56
C LEU A 690 0.42 -7.67 20.51
N ARG A 691 1.39 -6.80 20.20
CA ARG A 691 1.27 -5.77 19.14
C ARG A 691 0.98 -6.42 17.79
N ASP A 692 1.69 -7.49 17.47
CA ASP A 692 1.54 -8.22 16.20
C ASP A 692 0.24 -9.03 16.18
N ALA A 693 -0.34 -9.31 17.35
CA ALA A 693 -1.65 -9.93 17.51
C ALA A 693 -2.82 -8.94 17.63
N GLY A 694 -2.59 -7.64 17.43
CA GLY A 694 -3.64 -6.62 17.35
C GLY A 694 -3.98 -5.90 18.68
N ILE A 695 -3.19 -6.08 19.73
CA ILE A 695 -3.31 -5.28 20.96
C ILE A 695 -2.65 -3.92 20.76
N GLU A 696 -3.36 -2.87 21.14
CA GLU A 696 -2.85 -1.50 21.11
C GLU A 696 -2.08 -1.17 22.38
N PHE A 697 -1.10 -0.27 22.28
CA PHE A 697 -0.28 0.15 23.40
C PHE A 697 -0.30 1.67 23.58
N GLY A 698 -0.56 2.10 24.81
CA GLY A 698 -0.50 3.49 25.24
C GLY A 698 0.58 3.71 26.31
N SER A 699 0.77 4.97 26.69
CA SER A 699 1.69 5.35 27.76
C SER A 699 0.96 5.58 29.08
N MET A 700 1.59 5.15 30.18
CA MET A 700 1.24 5.54 31.56
C MET A 700 2.41 6.30 32.20
N SER A 701 2.90 7.32 31.48
CA SER A 701 4.10 8.08 31.81
C SER A 701 5.40 7.25 31.80
N ALA A 702 6.54 7.88 32.10
CA ALA A 702 7.82 7.18 32.11
C ALA A 702 8.00 6.39 33.41
N THR A 703 7.62 7.00 34.53
CA THR A 703 7.91 6.49 35.88
C THR A 703 6.67 6.33 36.78
N HIS A 704 5.45 6.54 36.25
CA HIS A 704 4.18 6.46 36.98
C HIS A 704 4.05 7.50 38.13
N GLN A 705 4.74 8.63 38.06
CA GLN A 705 4.60 9.69 39.06
C GLN A 705 3.25 10.43 38.95
N PRO A 706 2.69 10.94 40.06
CA PRO A 706 1.48 11.76 40.02
C PRO A 706 1.79 13.09 39.31
N LEU A 707 1.39 13.21 38.04
CA LEU A 707 1.78 14.32 37.17
C LEU A 707 1.35 15.70 37.70
N THR A 708 0.24 15.78 38.43
CA THR A 708 -0.26 17.02 39.05
C THR A 708 0.63 17.52 40.20
N ALA A 709 1.60 16.71 40.67
CA ALA A 709 2.57 17.08 41.69
C ALA A 709 3.96 17.44 41.12
N LEU A 710 4.12 17.36 39.79
CA LEU A 710 5.38 17.64 39.09
C LEU A 710 5.41 19.06 38.54
N SER A 711 6.61 19.60 38.33
CA SER A 711 6.78 20.84 37.57
C SER A 711 6.44 20.64 36.08
N THR A 712 6.17 21.74 35.36
CA THR A 712 5.84 21.69 33.92
C THR A 712 6.92 21.00 33.09
N THR A 713 8.20 21.23 33.40
CA THR A 713 9.34 20.58 32.73
C THR A 713 9.39 19.09 33.01
N GLU A 714 9.07 18.66 34.23
CA GLU A 714 9.02 17.24 34.60
C GLU A 714 7.84 16.53 33.95
N ILE A 715 6.68 17.18 33.83
CA ILE A 715 5.52 16.64 33.10
C ILE A 715 5.86 16.39 31.62
N VAL A 716 6.49 17.38 30.95
CA VAL A 716 6.92 17.22 29.55
C VAL A 716 7.97 16.12 29.43
N ARG A 717 8.91 16.02 30.38
CA ARG A 717 9.92 14.96 30.38
C ARG A 717 9.30 13.57 30.55
N GLU A 718 8.35 13.41 31.47
CA GLU A 718 7.60 12.17 31.65
C GLU A 718 6.85 11.77 30.38
N GLY A 719 6.16 12.72 29.72
CA GLY A 719 5.40 12.49 28.49
C GLY A 719 6.29 12.15 27.28
N THR A 720 7.31 12.98 27.00
CA THR A 720 8.18 12.81 25.83
C THR A 720 9.12 11.61 25.95
N LYS A 721 9.67 11.35 27.15
CA LYS A 721 10.57 10.21 27.38
C LYS A 721 9.81 8.89 27.24
N SER A 722 8.63 8.78 27.85
CA SER A 722 7.80 7.59 27.72
C SER A 722 7.41 7.34 26.27
N ARG A 723 7.00 8.38 25.54
CA ARG A 723 6.66 8.27 24.12
C ARG A 723 7.84 7.76 23.30
N ALA A 724 9.03 8.33 23.49
CA ALA A 724 10.22 7.93 22.75
C ALA A 724 10.66 6.48 23.04
N ILE A 725 10.58 6.03 24.30
CA ILE A 725 10.86 4.64 24.67
C ILE A 725 9.88 3.69 23.98
N LEU A 726 8.59 4.03 24.06
CA LEU A 726 7.52 3.19 23.53
C LEU A 726 7.53 3.14 22.00
N GLU A 727 7.62 4.28 21.32
CA GLU A 727 7.68 4.33 19.84
C GLU A 727 8.91 3.58 19.30
N ARG A 728 10.05 3.65 20.00
CA ARG A 728 11.25 2.88 19.61
C ARG A 728 11.05 1.37 19.77
N GLY A 729 10.46 0.90 20.86
CA GLY A 729 10.30 -0.54 21.09
C GLY A 729 9.12 -1.16 20.35
N LEU A 730 8.07 -0.38 20.09
CA LEU A 730 6.87 -0.77 19.34
C LEU A 730 6.99 -0.57 17.83
N GLU A 731 7.91 0.27 17.36
CA GLU A 731 8.05 0.65 15.94
C GLU A 731 6.73 1.19 15.32
N LYS A 732 5.91 1.81 16.18
CA LYS A 732 4.61 2.42 15.86
C LYS A 732 4.46 3.71 16.66
N SER A 733 3.65 4.64 16.15
CA SER A 733 3.33 5.86 16.91
C SER A 733 2.45 5.55 18.11
N VAL A 734 2.72 6.20 19.25
CA VAL A 734 1.96 6.04 20.50
C VAL A 734 1.14 7.30 20.73
N LYS A 735 -0.19 7.16 20.65
CA LYS A 735 -1.14 8.28 20.66
C LYS A 735 -1.96 8.39 21.95
N CYS A 736 -1.97 7.36 22.77
CA CYS A 736 -2.85 7.26 23.93
C CYS A 736 -2.07 7.36 25.23
N PHE A 737 -2.63 8.08 26.20
CA PHE A 737 -2.04 8.32 27.51
C PHE A 737 -3.06 8.04 28.63
N ALA A 738 -2.70 7.22 29.61
CA ALA A 738 -3.48 7.05 30.82
C ALA A 738 -2.81 7.81 31.97
N TYR A 739 -3.57 8.71 32.60
CA TYR A 739 -3.04 9.55 33.68
C TYR A 739 -2.80 8.70 34.93
N PRO A 740 -1.57 8.66 35.49
CA PRO A 740 -1.30 7.95 36.73
C PRO A 740 -2.27 8.36 37.84
N TYR A 741 -2.83 7.36 38.54
CA TYR A 741 -3.86 7.54 39.57
C TYR A 741 -5.14 8.24 39.11
N GLY A 742 -5.36 8.39 37.80
CA GLY A 742 -6.47 9.14 37.21
C GLY A 742 -6.42 10.65 37.47
N LYS A 743 -5.33 11.17 38.04
CA LYS A 743 -5.21 12.59 38.43
C LYS A 743 -4.76 13.43 37.25
N VAL A 744 -5.56 14.43 36.90
CA VAL A 744 -5.31 15.32 35.76
C VAL A 744 -5.91 16.70 35.99
N ASP A 745 -5.18 17.75 35.60
CA ASP A 745 -5.65 19.13 35.51
C ASP A 745 -5.42 19.68 34.08
N GLU A 746 -5.84 20.92 33.80
CA GLU A 746 -5.69 21.52 32.47
C GLU A 746 -4.23 21.70 32.03
N ILE A 747 -3.31 21.92 32.97
CA ILE A 747 -1.87 22.06 32.66
C ILE A 747 -1.33 20.70 32.21
N VAL A 748 -1.62 19.63 32.96
CA VAL A 748 -1.22 18.26 32.62
C VAL A 748 -1.80 17.85 31.27
N LYS A 749 -3.10 18.12 31.01
CA LYS A 749 -3.72 17.82 29.70
C LYS A 749 -2.98 18.50 28.55
N HIS A 750 -2.70 19.79 28.69
CA HIS A 750 -2.06 20.57 27.64
C HIS A 750 -0.63 20.09 27.38
N LEU A 751 0.17 19.85 28.42
CA LEU A 751 1.56 19.44 28.28
C LEU A 751 1.71 18.00 27.76
N ILE A 752 0.83 17.09 28.15
CA ILE A 752 0.78 15.73 27.60
C ILE A 752 0.30 15.77 26.14
N GLY A 753 -0.70 16.59 25.82
CA GLY A 753 -1.11 16.84 24.42
C GLY A 753 0.03 17.41 23.57
N ALA A 754 0.79 18.37 24.10
CA ALA A 754 1.96 18.95 23.44
C ALA A 754 3.15 17.96 23.31
N SER A 755 3.20 16.93 24.15
CA SER A 755 4.13 15.79 23.99
C SER A 755 3.69 14.85 22.85
N GLY A 756 2.55 15.15 22.21
CA GLY A 756 1.99 14.56 21.00
C GLY A 756 1.13 13.32 21.22
N TYR A 757 0.56 13.19 22.42
CA TYR A 757 -0.57 12.29 22.67
C TYR A 757 -1.88 12.95 22.23
N ILE A 758 -2.78 12.16 21.65
CA ILE A 758 -4.09 12.60 21.15
C ILE A 758 -5.19 12.22 22.15
N PHE A 759 -5.09 11.02 22.72
CA PHE A 759 -6.06 10.46 23.64
C PHE A 759 -5.51 10.48 25.07
N GLY A 760 -6.33 10.90 26.02
CA GLY A 760 -5.99 10.97 27.44
C GLY A 760 -7.13 10.39 28.25
N VAL A 761 -6.86 9.52 29.23
CA VAL A 761 -7.89 8.86 30.03
C VAL A 761 -7.68 8.97 31.54
N SER A 762 -8.77 9.23 32.27
CA SER A 762 -8.84 9.35 33.75
C SER A 762 -9.77 8.29 34.37
N TYR A 763 -9.85 8.23 35.70
CA TYR A 763 -10.78 7.38 36.46
C TYR A 763 -12.04 8.14 36.89
N GLU A 764 -12.80 8.58 35.91
CA GLU A 764 -14.12 9.16 36.14
C GLU A 764 -15.17 8.10 35.79
N SER A 765 -15.91 7.61 36.80
CA SER A 765 -16.96 6.58 36.65
C SER A 765 -18.17 7.08 35.84
N ASN A 766 -17.94 7.35 34.56
CA ASN A 766 -18.91 7.85 33.60
C ASN A 766 -18.57 7.32 32.21
N PHE A 767 -19.56 7.29 31.32
CA PHE A 767 -19.34 6.91 29.93
C PHE A 767 -18.75 8.08 29.16
N SER A 768 -17.88 7.78 28.21
CA SER A 768 -17.34 8.78 27.32
C SER A 768 -18.44 9.21 26.34
N ASN A 769 -18.69 10.52 26.23
CA ASN A 769 -19.69 11.08 25.31
C ASN A 769 -19.02 12.01 24.29
N PHE A 770 -19.78 12.56 23.35
CA PHE A 770 -19.25 13.38 22.27
C PHE A 770 -18.64 14.71 22.71
N ASP A 771 -18.99 15.24 23.88
CA ASP A 771 -18.54 16.55 24.36
C ASP A 771 -17.24 16.46 25.20
N ASN A 772 -16.82 15.27 25.64
CA ASN A 772 -15.53 15.12 26.32
C ASN A 772 -14.36 15.45 25.38
N ALA A 773 -13.30 16.08 25.85
CA ALA A 773 -12.08 16.26 25.05
C ALA A 773 -11.37 14.90 24.84
N LEU A 774 -10.77 14.68 23.67
CA LEU A 774 -10.03 13.42 23.39
C LEU A 774 -8.89 13.19 24.39
N ILE A 775 -8.23 14.27 24.80
CA ILE A 775 -7.16 14.25 25.79
C ILE A 775 -7.69 14.11 27.24
N SER A 776 -9.00 13.89 27.44
CA SER A 776 -9.63 13.81 28.76
C SER A 776 -10.94 13.00 28.70
N LEU A 777 -10.83 11.72 28.33
CA LEU A 777 -11.95 10.79 28.24
C LEU A 777 -12.15 10.06 29.59
N PRO A 778 -13.38 10.00 30.11
CA PRO A 778 -13.67 9.25 31.33
C PRO A 778 -13.62 7.74 31.08
N ARG A 779 -13.19 6.97 32.09
CA ARG A 779 -13.22 5.50 32.10
C ARG A 779 -13.82 4.96 33.39
N ILE A 780 -14.49 3.82 33.24
CA ILE A 780 -15.05 3.06 34.34
C ILE A 780 -13.98 2.10 34.86
N GLN A 781 -13.53 2.31 36.09
CA GLN A 781 -12.67 1.33 36.76
C GLN A 781 -13.47 0.07 37.07
N ILE A 782 -13.00 -1.08 36.61
CA ILE A 782 -13.64 -2.37 36.86
C ILE A 782 -12.94 -3.05 38.04
N ILE A 783 -13.73 -3.33 39.07
CA ILE A 783 -13.38 -4.19 40.20
C ILE A 783 -14.32 -5.39 40.20
N ALA A 784 -14.02 -6.42 40.99
CA ALA A 784 -14.70 -7.71 40.93
C ALA A 784 -16.25 -7.62 40.92
N ASP A 785 -16.82 -6.68 41.69
CA ASP A 785 -18.27 -6.65 41.96
C ASP A 785 -19.05 -5.56 41.20
N ASN A 786 -18.38 -4.61 40.52
CA ASN A 786 -19.06 -3.43 39.98
C ASN A 786 -19.45 -3.54 38.49
N PHE A 787 -18.86 -4.47 37.74
CA PHE A 787 -19.14 -4.63 36.30
C PHE A 787 -20.63 -4.79 36.02
N TRP A 788 -21.28 -5.67 36.78
CA TRP A 788 -22.71 -5.99 36.61
C TRP A 788 -23.62 -4.81 36.92
N GLN A 789 -23.22 -3.89 37.79
CA GLN A 789 -24.02 -2.72 38.14
C GLN A 789 -23.91 -1.61 37.09
N LEU A 790 -22.79 -1.54 36.37
CA LEU A 790 -22.43 -0.42 35.51
C LEU A 790 -22.71 -0.68 34.02
N ILE A 791 -22.78 -1.94 33.60
CA ILE A 791 -22.90 -2.34 32.18
C ILE A 791 -24.27 -2.92 31.81
N THR A 792 -25.10 -3.31 32.80
CA THR A 792 -26.40 -3.99 32.56
C THR A 792 -27.60 -3.07 32.35
N VAL A 793 -27.39 -1.75 32.20
CA VAL A 793 -28.47 -0.74 32.06
C VAL A 793 -28.94 -0.57 30.62
#